data_AF-H3B3S3-F1
#
_entry.id   AF-H3B3S3-F1
#
_cell.length_a   1.000
_cell.length_b   1.000
_cell.length_c   1.000
_cell.angle_alpha   90.00
_cell.angle_beta   90.00
_cell.angle_gamma   90.00
#
_symmetry.space_group_name_H-M   'P 1'
#
loop_
_entity.id
_entity.type
_entity.pdbx_description
1 polymer ?
#
loop_
_entity_poly.entity_id
_entity_poly.type
_entity_poly.pdbx_seq_one_letter_code
_entity_poly.pdbx_strand_id
1 'polypeptide(L)'
;MNSEAEEQLLHDARNGNFQEVKGLLECQKDGKMAININCKGRSKSNLGWTPLHLACYFGHKNVVEELLKAGADINVLNDLGDTPLHRAAFTGRKELVMLLLQYNADATVINGAGQTPRGVTQDREIGSMLEVLWIGTKSKQSVLLLAACSKGKASQLESELNRSKPPNINCTDQLGNTPLHCAAYRGQKQCALKLLKSGADTNIKNRNDQTPIHLAQSFEMKQILGCSSGMSKTLQRFEGFLWKKIKLFLGWVLYRADVSFGTLSWSRVLIDAAANVLRQGCKHLTQAVCTIKPTDSCLFSVKCFDDSIHIFKVSPKIQPEEMRKKWLDAMEEHSAYSTHYCYQEQLSDDEEDDAVPVVELHDSLQIAQICHQKLENEVSNFLAMVKDYDDKKALPPSVLQKVQDLSDVAKETYTALSNCLSLFTQQEGVRNSKLEQEQEKNKILSEALQTLATEHHELEQSLVTGSPPQSVLSDDEYYDALSDSDSEHSLGGFETLTSKSLAKETVICVKDSQFSMSGEKTRGSEQSQSNGIKKHRTSLPAPMFSRNDFSIWSILRKCIGMELSKITMPVIFNEPLSFLQRLTEYMEHTYLVHKANNVADSIERMQCVAAFAVSAVASQWDRTGKPFNPLLGETYELVREDLGFRLISEQVSHHPPVSAFHAEGFHNDFAFHGSIYPKLKFWGKSVEAEPKGIITLELLKHNEAYTWTNPTCCVHNIIVGKLWIEQYGNVEITNHKTGEKCVLGFKPCGLFGKELHKVEGYIQDKSKKKICALYGKWTECLYTVDPGSFDAYKKNDKKSTEEKKNKQTGSSEEPDELLMPDSESVQVIPGSHLLWRISPRPSNSTQMYNFTSFTMSLNELDKEMESIIPKTDCRLRPDVKAMENGDIDLASEEKKRLEEKQRAARKNRSKSDEDWKTRNSVAQGPRFELLALCPLSPPPPYFEVLFLPAKLKKKKKSLTLCSWLKL
;
A
#
# COMPACT_ATOMS: atom_id res chain seq x y z
N MET A 1 5.24 50.70 -9.95
CA MET A 1 4.34 49.81 -9.18
C MET A 1 4.91 48.40 -9.11
N ASN A 2 4.68 47.46 -10.04
CA ASN A 2 5.12 46.06 -9.86
C ASN A 2 6.61 45.87 -9.48
N SER A 3 7.54 46.58 -10.12
CA SER A 3 8.98 46.47 -9.82
C SER A 3 9.37 46.92 -8.40
N GLU A 4 8.57 47.78 -7.77
CA GLU A 4 8.82 48.33 -6.43
C GLU A 4 8.30 47.36 -5.36
N ALA A 5 7.12 46.77 -5.58
CA ALA A 5 6.58 45.69 -4.75
C ALA A 5 7.43 44.40 -4.83
N GLU A 6 8.01 44.08 -6.00
CA GLU A 6 8.96 42.97 -6.15
C GLU A 6 10.28 43.23 -5.42
N GLU A 7 10.82 44.45 -5.47
CA GLU A 7 12.02 44.83 -4.71
C GLU A 7 11.77 44.86 -3.19
N GLN A 8 10.58 45.30 -2.77
CA GLN A 8 10.13 45.24 -1.37
C GLN A 8 9.99 43.78 -0.89
N LEU A 9 9.34 42.90 -1.65
CA LEU A 9 9.24 41.47 -1.33
C LEU A 9 10.63 40.80 -1.20
N LEU A 10 11.58 41.14 -2.07
CA LEU A 10 12.98 40.68 -1.98
C LEU A 10 13.71 41.24 -0.75
N HIS A 11 13.43 42.48 -0.35
CA HIS A 11 13.99 43.11 0.84
C HIS A 11 13.45 42.45 2.12
N ASP A 12 12.13 42.28 2.20
CA ASP A 12 11.44 41.72 3.36
C ASP A 12 11.70 40.22 3.53
N ALA A 13 11.77 39.46 2.44
CA ALA A 13 12.15 38.05 2.49
C ALA A 13 13.61 37.82 2.89
N ARG A 14 14.49 38.79 2.62
CA ARG A 14 15.89 38.80 3.09
C ARG A 14 16.01 39.14 4.58
N ASN A 15 15.21 40.09 5.06
CA ASN A 15 15.30 40.58 6.44
C ASN A 15 14.44 39.76 7.43
N GLY A 16 13.48 38.97 6.94
CA GLY A 16 12.59 38.16 7.76
C GLY A 16 11.32 38.89 8.19
N ASN A 17 10.93 39.95 7.47
CA ASN A 17 9.79 40.82 7.78
C ASN A 17 8.46 40.11 7.45
N PHE A 18 8.12 39.09 8.22
CA PHE A 18 7.01 38.16 7.95
C PHE A 18 5.65 38.84 7.72
N GLN A 19 5.30 39.87 8.50
CA GLN A 19 4.02 40.55 8.37
C GLN A 19 3.93 41.34 7.05
N GLU A 20 5.01 41.99 6.62
CA GLU A 20 5.07 42.72 5.34
C GLU A 20 5.01 41.75 4.16
N VAL A 21 5.78 40.66 4.19
CA VAL A 21 5.70 39.58 3.18
C VAL A 21 4.27 39.04 3.08
N LYS A 22 3.63 38.75 4.21
CA LYS A 22 2.26 38.24 4.25
C LYS A 22 1.27 39.25 3.67
N GLY A 23 1.32 40.52 4.07
CA GLY A 23 0.46 41.58 3.54
C GLY A 23 0.61 41.79 2.02
N LEU A 24 1.83 41.71 1.49
CA LEU A 24 2.10 41.78 0.05
C LEU A 24 1.47 40.59 -0.71
N LEU A 25 1.57 39.38 -0.17
CA LEU A 25 1.00 38.16 -0.76
C LEU A 25 -0.53 38.09 -0.63
N GLU A 26 -1.12 38.64 0.44
CA GLU A 26 -2.57 38.79 0.59
C GLU A 26 -3.13 39.81 -0.42
N CYS A 27 -2.46 40.96 -0.60
CA CYS A 27 -2.81 41.92 -1.65
C CYS A 27 -2.71 41.35 -3.07
N GLN A 28 -1.84 40.37 -3.30
CA GLN A 28 -1.76 39.63 -4.54
C GLN A 28 -2.94 38.67 -4.72
N LYS A 29 -3.30 37.90 -3.69
CA LYS A 29 -4.45 36.96 -3.70
C LYS A 29 -5.78 37.69 -3.93
N ASP A 30 -5.94 38.88 -3.35
CA ASP A 30 -7.11 39.75 -3.54
C ASP A 30 -7.18 40.41 -4.94
N GLY A 31 -6.20 40.18 -5.82
CA GLY A 31 -6.11 40.81 -7.14
C GLY A 31 -5.82 42.33 -7.11
N LYS A 32 -5.53 42.90 -5.93
CA LYS A 32 -5.25 44.32 -5.73
C LYS A 32 -3.88 44.74 -6.28
N MET A 33 -2.93 43.82 -6.37
CA MET A 33 -1.57 44.08 -6.85
C MET A 33 -0.95 42.86 -7.56
N ALA A 34 -0.35 43.06 -8.73
CA ALA A 34 0.32 42.01 -9.47
C ALA A 34 1.81 41.91 -9.09
N ILE A 35 2.19 40.85 -8.36
CA ILE A 35 3.57 40.57 -7.94
C ILE A 35 3.99 39.20 -8.51
N ASN A 36 5.18 39.11 -9.10
CA ASN A 36 5.81 37.82 -9.37
C ASN A 36 6.50 37.30 -8.10
N ILE A 37 5.92 36.29 -7.43
CA ILE A 37 6.49 35.63 -6.23
C ILE A 37 7.90 35.08 -6.51
N ASN A 38 8.15 34.65 -7.76
CA ASN A 38 9.44 34.13 -8.22
C ASN A 38 10.31 35.22 -8.89
N CYS A 39 10.09 36.50 -8.57
CA CYS A 39 10.91 37.61 -9.05
C CYS A 39 12.41 37.38 -8.72
N LYS A 40 13.30 37.83 -9.61
CA LYS A 40 14.75 37.79 -9.40
C LYS A 40 15.28 39.18 -9.11
N GLY A 41 16.06 39.32 -8.04
CA GLY A 41 16.71 40.58 -7.69
C GLY A 41 17.64 41.08 -8.80
N ARG A 42 17.60 42.39 -9.04
CA ARG A 42 18.42 43.09 -10.05
C ARG A 42 19.51 43.96 -9.44
N SER A 43 19.39 44.28 -8.15
CA SER A 43 20.38 45.04 -7.39
C SER A 43 21.61 44.19 -7.06
N LYS A 44 22.78 44.83 -6.91
CA LYS A 44 24.05 44.14 -6.57
C LYS A 44 23.97 43.28 -5.30
N SER A 45 23.03 43.56 -4.40
CA SER A 45 22.87 42.85 -3.13
C SER A 45 22.03 41.56 -3.24
N ASN A 46 21.15 41.43 -4.24
CA ASN A 46 20.19 40.32 -4.42
C ASN A 46 20.25 39.70 -5.84
N LEU A 47 21.30 39.99 -6.62
CA LEU A 47 21.36 39.69 -8.06
C LEU A 47 21.11 38.20 -8.36
N GLY A 48 20.05 37.92 -9.14
CA GLY A 48 19.71 36.58 -9.61
C GLY A 48 18.99 35.69 -8.59
N TRP A 49 18.74 36.17 -7.38
CA TRP A 49 18.09 35.41 -6.30
C TRP A 49 16.60 35.75 -6.20
N THR A 50 15.79 34.76 -5.81
CA THR A 50 14.35 34.92 -5.54
C THR A 50 14.08 35.14 -4.05
N PRO A 51 12.88 35.61 -3.65
CA PRO A 51 12.49 35.75 -2.24
C PRO A 51 12.70 34.45 -1.45
N LEU A 52 12.35 33.30 -2.06
CA LEU A 52 12.52 31.98 -1.45
C LEU A 52 14.00 31.62 -1.23
N HIS A 53 14.89 31.92 -2.19
CA HIS A 53 16.35 31.74 -1.99
C HIS A 53 16.89 32.59 -0.83
N LEU A 54 16.45 33.85 -0.73
CA LEU A 54 16.89 34.77 0.32
C LEU A 54 16.41 34.28 1.69
N ALA A 55 15.13 33.96 1.84
CA ALA A 55 14.56 33.44 3.08
C ALA A 55 15.23 32.12 3.52
N CYS A 56 15.48 31.19 2.59
CA CYS A 56 16.17 29.92 2.85
C CYS A 56 17.64 30.11 3.25
N TYR A 57 18.35 31.08 2.67
CA TYR A 57 19.75 31.35 3.01
C TYR A 57 19.90 32.03 4.38
N PHE A 58 19.09 33.05 4.67
CA PHE A 58 19.20 33.81 5.92
C PHE A 58 18.59 33.06 7.13
N GLY A 59 17.63 32.15 6.93
CA GLY A 59 17.10 31.27 7.97
C GLY A 59 15.62 31.53 8.35
N HIS A 60 14.88 32.28 7.54
CA HIS A 60 13.57 32.84 7.91
C HIS A 60 12.41 31.88 7.68
N LYS A 61 12.27 30.87 8.55
CA LYS A 61 11.27 29.78 8.41
C LYS A 61 9.85 30.27 8.10
N ASN A 62 9.34 31.22 8.87
CA ASN A 62 7.95 31.68 8.73
C ASN A 62 7.70 32.33 7.36
N VAL A 63 8.72 33.02 6.81
CA VAL A 63 8.69 33.61 5.46
C VAL A 63 8.77 32.52 4.39
N VAL A 64 9.63 31.51 4.56
CA VAL A 64 9.72 30.36 3.64
C VAL A 64 8.37 29.64 3.54
N GLU A 65 7.71 29.40 4.68
CA GLU A 65 6.41 28.74 4.73
C GLU A 65 5.30 29.55 4.03
N GLU A 66 5.25 30.87 4.25
CA GLU A 66 4.24 31.74 3.62
C GLU A 66 4.45 31.87 2.10
N LEU A 67 5.71 31.98 1.64
CA LEU A 67 6.04 31.99 0.22
C LEU A 67 5.63 30.68 -0.47
N LEU A 68 5.85 29.52 0.18
CA LEU A 68 5.41 28.22 -0.35
C LEU A 68 3.88 28.10 -0.38
N LYS A 69 3.17 28.55 0.67
CA LYS A 69 1.69 28.63 0.69
C LYS A 69 1.11 29.58 -0.36
N ALA A 70 1.87 30.57 -0.82
CA ALA A 70 1.49 31.46 -1.90
C ALA A 70 1.83 30.90 -3.31
N GLY A 71 2.48 29.74 -3.40
CA GLY A 71 2.83 29.10 -4.68
C GLY A 71 4.18 29.50 -5.26
N ALA A 72 5.16 29.89 -4.42
CA ALA A 72 6.55 30.02 -4.86
C ALA A 72 7.07 28.70 -5.45
N ASP A 73 7.83 28.78 -6.55
CA ASP A 73 8.42 27.59 -7.18
C ASP A 73 9.58 27.09 -6.32
N ILE A 74 9.39 25.90 -5.75
CA ILE A 74 10.34 25.29 -4.81
C ILE A 74 11.64 24.82 -5.47
N ASN A 75 11.63 24.59 -6.78
CA ASN A 75 12.78 24.14 -7.56
C ASN A 75 13.33 25.24 -8.49
N VAL A 76 12.90 26.50 -8.29
CA VAL A 76 13.37 27.65 -9.06
C VAL A 76 14.89 27.79 -8.99
N LEU A 77 15.53 28.10 -10.12
CA LEU A 77 16.99 28.20 -10.21
C LEU A 77 17.46 29.65 -10.12
N ASN A 78 18.38 29.95 -9.19
CA ASN A 78 19.14 31.21 -9.21
C ASN A 78 20.14 31.24 -10.38
N ASP A 79 20.85 32.35 -10.56
CA ASP A 79 21.78 32.52 -11.70
C ASP A 79 23.08 31.68 -11.57
N LEU A 80 23.28 31.00 -10.44
CA LEU A 80 24.34 30.00 -10.22
C LEU A 80 23.81 28.56 -10.41
N GLY A 81 22.53 28.38 -10.75
CA GLY A 81 21.87 27.09 -10.90
C GLY A 81 21.50 26.41 -9.58
N ASP A 82 21.63 27.09 -8.44
CA ASP A 82 21.13 26.55 -7.16
C ASP A 82 19.61 26.61 -7.09
N THR A 83 19.04 25.68 -6.34
CA THR A 83 17.66 25.76 -5.82
C THR A 83 17.63 26.34 -4.40
N PRO A 84 16.48 26.74 -3.86
CA PRO A 84 16.33 27.09 -2.45
C PRO A 84 16.84 25.99 -1.50
N LEU A 85 16.70 24.71 -1.88
CA LEU A 85 17.20 23.55 -1.14
C LEU A 85 18.73 23.50 -1.07
N HIS A 86 19.43 23.83 -2.17
CA HIS A 86 20.89 24.00 -2.14
C HIS A 86 21.30 25.09 -1.15
N ARG A 87 20.57 26.21 -1.12
CA ARG A 87 20.90 27.34 -0.23
C ARG A 87 20.61 27.06 1.24
N ALA A 88 19.52 26.37 1.57
CA ALA A 88 19.24 25.90 2.93
C ALA A 88 20.25 24.83 3.41
N ALA A 89 20.68 23.92 2.51
CA ALA A 89 21.66 22.89 2.83
C ALA A 89 23.08 23.47 3.01
N PHE A 90 23.48 24.41 2.15
CA PHE A 90 24.77 25.11 2.23
C PHE A 90 24.92 25.90 3.54
N THR A 91 23.85 26.54 4.05
CA THR A 91 23.87 27.30 5.31
C THR A 91 23.59 26.47 6.56
N GLY A 92 23.44 25.14 6.43
CA GLY A 92 23.22 24.24 7.58
C GLY A 92 21.85 24.37 8.24
N ARG A 93 20.83 24.89 7.54
CA ARG A 93 19.51 25.19 8.12
C ARG A 93 18.58 23.97 8.06
N LYS A 94 18.80 23.01 8.97
CA LYS A 94 18.11 21.71 9.03
C LYS A 94 16.59 21.82 8.95
N GLU A 95 15.98 22.73 9.70
CA GLU A 95 14.53 22.94 9.74
C GLU A 95 13.97 23.41 8.40
N LEU A 96 14.75 24.17 7.64
CA LEU A 96 14.38 24.64 6.30
C LEU A 96 14.59 23.57 5.23
N VAL A 97 15.65 22.76 5.36
CA VAL A 97 15.84 21.58 4.50
C VAL A 97 14.66 20.63 4.70
N MET A 98 14.25 20.35 5.94
CA MET A 98 13.06 19.54 6.22
C MET A 98 11.77 20.16 5.66
N LEU A 99 11.55 21.46 5.85
CA LEU A 99 10.36 22.17 5.33
C LEU A 99 10.29 22.14 3.80
N LEU A 100 11.40 22.38 3.11
CA LEU A 100 11.45 22.32 1.65
C LEU A 100 11.19 20.89 1.13
N LEU A 101 11.75 19.87 1.79
CA LEU A 101 11.50 18.47 1.43
C LEU A 101 10.06 18.04 1.69
N GLN A 102 9.39 18.58 2.71
CA GLN A 102 7.95 18.37 2.96
C GLN A 102 7.07 18.93 1.83
N TYR A 103 7.49 20.03 1.19
CA TYR A 103 6.83 20.61 0.02
C TYR A 103 7.36 20.03 -1.32
N ASN A 104 7.97 18.83 -1.30
CA ASN A 104 8.48 18.09 -2.46
C ASN A 104 9.62 18.79 -3.26
N ALA A 105 10.55 19.45 -2.58
CA ALA A 105 11.79 19.93 -3.20
C ALA A 105 12.64 18.79 -3.80
N ASP A 106 13.16 18.96 -5.01
CA ASP A 106 13.96 17.95 -5.71
C ASP A 106 15.43 17.97 -5.21
N ALA A 107 15.79 16.94 -4.44
CA ALA A 107 17.14 16.74 -3.93
C ALA A 107 18.15 16.24 -4.99
N THR A 108 17.71 15.99 -6.24
CA THR A 108 18.55 15.45 -7.33
C THR A 108 19.01 16.50 -8.34
N VAL A 109 18.55 17.75 -8.21
CA VAL A 109 19.00 18.88 -9.04
C VAL A 109 20.51 19.11 -8.82
N ILE A 110 21.21 19.44 -9.89
CA ILE A 110 22.65 19.73 -9.88
C ILE A 110 22.84 21.20 -10.26
N ASN A 111 23.54 21.96 -9.42
CA ASN A 111 23.82 23.38 -9.66
C ASN A 111 24.89 23.62 -10.72
N GLY A 112 25.16 24.89 -11.05
CA GLY A 112 26.18 25.29 -12.02
C GLY A 112 27.61 24.89 -11.66
N ALA A 113 27.88 24.53 -10.40
CA ALA A 113 29.17 24.00 -9.93
C ALA A 113 29.26 22.46 -10.01
N GLY A 114 28.22 21.76 -10.48
CA GLY A 114 28.19 20.30 -10.57
C GLY A 114 27.85 19.60 -9.25
N GLN A 115 27.34 20.32 -8.25
CA GLN A 115 27.01 19.80 -6.92
C GLN A 115 25.48 19.67 -6.76
N THR A 116 25.04 18.66 -6.01
CA THR A 116 23.65 18.53 -5.53
C THR A 116 23.46 19.24 -4.19
N PRO A 117 22.24 19.35 -3.63
CA PRO A 117 22.03 19.89 -2.27
C PRO A 117 22.86 19.18 -1.18
N ARG A 118 23.13 17.86 -1.35
CA ARG A 118 24.08 17.12 -0.50
C ARG A 118 25.54 17.55 -0.75
N GLY A 119 25.92 17.72 -2.01
CA GLY A 119 27.28 18.12 -2.39
C GLY A 119 27.70 19.52 -1.95
N VAL A 120 26.76 20.39 -1.60
CA VAL A 120 27.03 21.76 -1.09
C VAL A 120 27.01 21.88 0.43
N THR A 121 26.55 20.87 1.19
CA THR A 121 26.53 20.93 2.66
C THR A 121 27.77 20.28 3.28
N GLN A 122 28.23 20.84 4.38
CA GLN A 122 29.27 20.25 5.24
C GLN A 122 28.68 19.63 6.52
N ASP A 123 27.38 19.81 6.75
CA ASP A 123 26.67 19.25 7.91
C ASP A 123 26.40 17.75 7.69
N ARG A 124 26.81 16.91 8.64
CA ARG A 124 26.67 15.45 8.53
C ARG A 124 25.23 14.97 8.59
N GLU A 125 24.36 15.62 9.35
CA GLU A 125 22.96 15.24 9.48
C GLU A 125 22.16 15.62 8.23
N ILE A 126 22.33 16.85 7.74
CA ILE A 126 21.70 17.31 6.49
C ILE A 126 22.25 16.52 5.31
N GLY A 127 23.56 16.28 5.26
CA GLY A 127 24.18 15.45 4.24
C GLY A 127 23.62 14.02 4.21
N SER A 128 23.37 13.42 5.38
CA SER A 128 22.79 12.07 5.49
C SER A 128 21.30 12.05 5.09
N MET A 129 20.52 13.03 5.56
CA MET A 129 19.11 13.21 5.20
C MET A 129 18.90 13.34 3.68
N LEU A 130 19.78 14.09 3.00
CA LEU A 130 19.72 14.26 1.54
C LEU A 130 20.25 13.02 0.78
N GLU A 131 21.15 12.23 1.36
CA GLU A 131 21.62 10.97 0.75
C GLU A 131 20.53 9.90 0.74
N VAL A 132 19.80 9.72 1.85
CA VAL A 132 18.71 8.73 1.95
C VAL A 132 17.65 8.96 0.87
N LEU A 133 17.35 10.22 0.55
CA LEU A 133 16.40 10.58 -0.51
C LEU A 133 16.97 10.33 -1.91
N TRP A 134 18.28 10.54 -2.11
CA TRP A 134 18.98 10.22 -3.35
C TRP A 134 19.04 8.70 -3.60
N ILE A 135 19.38 7.90 -2.58
CA ILE A 135 19.40 6.43 -2.63
C ILE A 135 17.99 5.88 -2.85
N GLY A 136 17.00 6.27 -2.05
CA GLY A 136 15.63 5.75 -2.15
C GLY A 136 14.94 6.04 -3.49
N THR A 137 15.38 7.07 -4.22
CA THR A 137 14.93 7.35 -5.60
C THR A 137 15.53 6.38 -6.61
N LYS A 138 16.76 5.89 -6.37
CA LYS A 138 17.50 4.93 -7.21
C LYS A 138 17.12 3.46 -6.93
N SER A 139 16.89 3.10 -5.66
CA SER A 139 16.45 1.76 -5.24
C SER A 139 15.08 1.42 -5.84
N LYS A 140 14.11 2.34 -5.76
CA LYS A 140 12.76 2.14 -6.33
C LYS A 140 12.76 1.82 -7.82
N GLN A 141 13.57 2.53 -8.61
CA GLN A 141 13.66 2.29 -10.06
C GLN A 141 14.24 0.90 -10.38
N SER A 142 15.21 0.43 -9.59
CA SER A 142 15.82 -0.89 -9.76
C SER A 142 14.86 -2.02 -9.40
N VAL A 143 14.08 -1.85 -8.32
CA VAL A 143 13.03 -2.80 -7.91
C VAL A 143 11.88 -2.84 -8.92
N LEU A 144 11.46 -1.68 -9.45
CA LEU A 144 10.43 -1.60 -10.49
C LEU A 144 10.88 -2.31 -11.79
N LEU A 145 12.14 -2.14 -12.20
CA LEU A 145 12.71 -2.82 -13.37
C LEU A 145 12.69 -4.36 -13.22
N LEU A 146 13.18 -4.87 -12.09
CA LEU A 146 13.16 -6.30 -11.75
C LEU A 146 11.72 -6.86 -11.72
N ALA A 147 10.79 -6.12 -11.10
CA ALA A 147 9.39 -6.51 -11.00
C ALA A 147 8.66 -6.50 -12.37
N ALA A 148 8.96 -5.53 -13.24
CA ALA A 148 8.41 -5.48 -14.60
C ALA A 148 8.86 -6.69 -15.43
N CYS A 149 10.15 -7.04 -15.37
CA CYS A 149 10.72 -8.17 -16.12
C CYS A 149 10.25 -9.53 -15.60
N SER A 150 10.06 -9.67 -14.28
CA SER A 150 9.50 -10.89 -13.67
C SER A 150 8.02 -11.11 -14.02
N LYS A 151 7.25 -10.03 -14.21
CA LYS A 151 5.81 -10.04 -14.51
C LYS A 151 5.47 -9.88 -16.00
N GLY A 152 6.45 -9.91 -16.90
CA GLY A 152 6.22 -9.79 -18.35
C GLY A 152 5.77 -8.42 -18.86
N LYS A 153 5.89 -7.36 -18.05
CA LYS A 153 5.33 -6.04 -18.36
C LYS A 153 6.20 -5.25 -19.32
N ALA A 154 6.24 -5.67 -20.59
CA ALA A 154 7.12 -5.14 -21.63
C ALA A 154 6.92 -3.64 -21.93
N SER A 155 5.71 -3.09 -21.74
CA SER A 155 5.41 -1.66 -21.87
C SER A 155 5.90 -0.82 -20.69
N GLN A 156 5.81 -1.35 -19.46
CA GLN A 156 6.37 -0.69 -18.27
C GLN A 156 7.90 -0.73 -18.28
N LEU A 157 8.49 -1.85 -18.71
CA LEU A 157 9.92 -1.98 -18.94
C LEU A 157 10.43 -0.91 -19.93
N GLU A 158 9.74 -0.74 -21.06
CA GLU A 158 10.10 0.27 -22.06
C GLU A 158 9.95 1.71 -21.55
N SER A 159 8.87 2.01 -20.83
CA SER A 159 8.68 3.30 -20.18
C SER A 159 9.80 3.64 -19.18
N GLU A 160 10.34 2.64 -18.46
CA GLU A 160 11.46 2.82 -17.54
C GLU A 160 12.82 2.94 -18.24
N LEU A 161 13.05 2.19 -19.33
CA LEU A 161 14.27 2.26 -20.13
C LEU A 161 14.36 3.56 -20.97
N ASN A 162 13.22 4.16 -21.34
CA ASN A 162 13.15 5.40 -22.13
C ASN A 162 13.17 6.69 -21.28
N ARG A 163 13.40 6.60 -19.96
CA ARG A 163 13.48 7.77 -19.06
C ARG A 163 14.72 8.61 -19.34
N SER A 164 14.66 9.90 -18.99
CA SER A 164 15.79 10.84 -19.08
C SER A 164 17.03 10.41 -18.25
N LYS A 165 16.85 9.53 -17.27
CA LYS A 165 17.88 8.76 -16.58
C LYS A 165 17.35 7.33 -16.39
N PRO A 166 17.74 6.35 -17.24
CA PRO A 166 17.25 4.98 -17.10
C PRO A 166 17.91 4.24 -15.92
N PRO A 167 17.24 3.22 -15.34
CA PRO A 167 17.81 2.37 -14.30
C PRO A 167 18.98 1.52 -14.83
N ASN A 168 19.83 1.01 -13.92
CA ASN A 168 20.87 0.06 -14.28
C ASN A 168 20.23 -1.25 -14.78
N ILE A 169 20.41 -1.55 -16.07
CA ILE A 169 19.84 -2.74 -16.72
C ILE A 169 20.37 -4.06 -16.15
N ASN A 170 21.57 -4.03 -15.56
CA ASN A 170 22.23 -5.15 -14.89
C ASN A 170 22.20 -4.98 -13.36
N CYS A 171 21.16 -4.33 -12.81
CA CYS A 171 20.89 -4.37 -11.37
C CYS A 171 20.66 -5.82 -10.91
N THR A 172 20.78 -6.10 -9.62
CA THR A 172 20.59 -7.45 -9.06
C THR A 172 19.62 -7.44 -7.89
N ASP A 173 18.86 -8.53 -7.74
CA ASP A 173 18.07 -8.80 -6.53
C ASP A 173 18.95 -9.36 -5.39
N GLN A 174 18.31 -9.66 -4.25
CA GLN A 174 18.98 -10.25 -3.07
C GLN A 174 19.61 -11.64 -3.32
N LEU A 175 19.26 -12.31 -4.43
CA LEU A 175 19.80 -13.60 -4.86
C LEU A 175 20.86 -13.44 -5.97
N GLY A 176 21.15 -12.21 -6.39
CA GLY A 176 22.08 -11.91 -7.49
C GLY A 176 21.47 -12.03 -8.89
N ASN A 177 20.15 -12.23 -9.01
CA ASN A 177 19.49 -12.30 -10.32
C ASN A 177 19.36 -10.91 -10.94
N THR A 178 19.74 -10.77 -12.20
CA THR A 178 19.47 -9.56 -12.99
C THR A 178 18.04 -9.56 -13.57
N PRO A 179 17.53 -8.43 -14.09
CA PRO A 179 16.26 -8.41 -14.84
C PRO A 179 16.19 -9.47 -15.94
N LEU A 180 17.33 -9.79 -16.56
CA LEU A 180 17.44 -10.82 -17.58
C LEU A 180 17.33 -12.25 -17.01
N HIS A 181 17.85 -12.51 -15.81
CA HIS A 181 17.59 -13.77 -15.09
C HIS A 181 16.10 -13.92 -14.76
N CYS A 182 15.46 -12.85 -14.28
CA CYS A 182 14.02 -12.86 -13.96
C CYS A 182 13.17 -13.12 -15.20
N ALA A 183 13.49 -12.48 -16.32
CA ALA A 183 12.81 -12.69 -17.60
C ALA A 183 13.03 -14.12 -18.13
N ALA A 184 14.26 -14.63 -18.09
CA ALA A 184 14.61 -15.98 -18.54
C ALA A 184 13.89 -17.08 -17.73
N TYR A 185 13.94 -16.99 -16.40
CA TYR A 185 13.30 -17.95 -15.48
C TYR A 185 11.79 -18.01 -15.64
N ARG A 186 11.14 -16.87 -15.90
CA ARG A 186 9.69 -16.75 -16.08
C ARG A 186 9.23 -16.88 -17.54
N GLY A 187 10.12 -17.19 -18.48
CA GLY A 187 9.77 -17.35 -19.90
C GLY A 187 9.35 -16.06 -20.61
N GLN A 188 9.67 -14.89 -20.06
CA GLN A 188 9.19 -13.57 -20.54
C GLN A 188 9.96 -13.08 -21.77
N LYS A 189 9.69 -13.71 -22.93
CA LYS A 189 10.41 -13.53 -24.20
C LYS A 189 10.57 -12.05 -24.60
N GLN A 190 9.50 -11.27 -24.53
CA GLN A 190 9.52 -9.85 -24.91
C GLN A 190 10.36 -8.98 -23.95
N CYS A 191 10.30 -9.24 -22.64
CA CYS A 191 11.18 -8.56 -21.68
C CYS A 191 12.65 -8.93 -21.90
N ALA A 192 12.97 -10.22 -22.17
CA ALA A 192 14.32 -10.65 -22.48
C ALA A 192 14.85 -9.97 -23.76
N LEU A 193 14.06 -9.92 -24.84
CA LEU A 193 14.42 -9.23 -26.08
C LEU A 193 14.65 -7.72 -25.88
N LYS A 194 13.75 -7.02 -25.16
CA LYS A 194 13.94 -5.58 -24.87
C LYS A 194 15.18 -5.33 -24.01
N LEU A 195 15.44 -6.17 -23.00
CA LEU A 195 16.66 -6.09 -22.18
C LEU A 195 17.93 -6.30 -23.02
N LEU A 196 17.96 -7.27 -23.92
CA LEU A 196 19.08 -7.54 -24.82
C LEU A 196 19.29 -6.40 -25.83
N LYS A 197 18.21 -5.88 -26.45
CA LYS A 197 18.22 -4.67 -27.30
C LYS A 197 18.83 -3.47 -26.56
N SER A 198 18.61 -3.35 -25.26
CA SER A 198 19.15 -2.28 -24.40
C SER A 198 20.49 -2.60 -23.72
N GLY A 199 21.14 -3.73 -24.05
CA GLY A 199 22.51 -4.06 -23.62
C GLY A 199 22.65 -4.77 -22.27
N ALA A 200 21.65 -5.57 -21.86
CA ALA A 200 21.78 -6.47 -20.71
C ALA A 200 22.82 -7.57 -20.96
N ASP A 201 23.61 -7.91 -19.93
CA ASP A 201 24.68 -8.91 -20.04
C ASP A 201 24.15 -10.33 -19.75
N THR A 202 24.35 -11.24 -20.71
CA THR A 202 23.95 -12.65 -20.65
C THR A 202 24.90 -13.52 -19.81
N ASN A 203 26.05 -13.01 -19.40
CA ASN A 203 27.12 -13.77 -18.75
C ASN A 203 27.21 -13.53 -17.24
N ILE A 204 26.48 -12.56 -16.71
CA ILE A 204 26.39 -12.33 -15.26
C ILE A 204 25.82 -13.58 -14.60
N LYS A 205 26.41 -13.96 -13.46
CA LYS A 205 25.95 -15.09 -12.65
C LYS A 205 25.27 -14.60 -11.37
N ASN A 206 24.20 -15.29 -10.98
CA ASN A 206 23.58 -15.13 -9.67
C ASN A 206 24.39 -15.81 -8.55
N ARG A 207 23.91 -15.75 -7.29
CA ARG A 207 24.59 -16.35 -6.13
C ARG A 207 24.67 -17.89 -6.16
N ASN A 208 23.99 -18.54 -7.10
CA ASN A 208 24.04 -19.99 -7.34
C ASN A 208 24.93 -20.36 -8.54
N ASP A 209 25.79 -19.44 -9.02
CA ASP A 209 26.65 -19.61 -10.21
C ASP A 209 25.87 -19.80 -11.55
N GLN A 210 24.57 -19.51 -11.57
CA GLN A 210 23.70 -19.65 -12.75
C GLN A 210 23.66 -18.35 -13.57
N THR A 211 23.73 -18.45 -14.89
CA THR A 211 23.47 -17.36 -15.85
C THR A 211 22.00 -17.36 -16.29
N PRO A 212 21.48 -16.32 -16.98
CA PRO A 212 20.11 -16.30 -17.49
C PRO A 212 19.75 -17.53 -18.35
N ILE A 213 20.67 -18.00 -19.20
CA ILE A 213 20.42 -19.18 -20.05
C ILE A 213 20.31 -20.50 -19.26
N HIS A 214 20.95 -20.60 -18.08
CA HIS A 214 20.76 -21.75 -17.17
C HIS A 214 19.37 -21.76 -16.51
N LEU A 215 18.73 -20.60 -16.37
CA LEU A 215 17.39 -20.46 -15.81
C LEU A 215 16.26 -20.56 -16.85
N ALA A 216 16.59 -20.42 -18.14
CA ALA A 216 15.63 -20.53 -19.22
C ALA A 216 15.04 -21.95 -19.32
N GLN A 217 13.71 -22.05 -19.30
CA GLN A 217 13.01 -23.33 -19.35
C GLN A 217 12.67 -23.77 -20.79
N SER A 218 12.15 -22.85 -21.63
CA SER A 218 11.76 -23.15 -23.01
C SER A 218 12.93 -23.11 -24.01
N PHE A 219 12.78 -23.82 -25.12
CA PHE A 219 13.77 -23.90 -26.19
C PHE A 219 13.95 -22.54 -26.88
N GLU A 220 12.86 -21.82 -27.14
CA GLU A 220 12.91 -20.47 -27.74
C GLU A 220 13.56 -19.44 -26.81
N MET A 221 13.36 -19.52 -25.49
CA MET A 221 14.07 -18.64 -24.56
C MET A 221 15.58 -18.95 -24.52
N LYS A 222 15.95 -20.24 -24.62
CA LYS A 222 17.36 -20.64 -24.78
C LYS A 222 17.95 -20.19 -26.12
N GLN A 223 17.17 -20.10 -27.19
CA GLN A 223 17.61 -19.47 -28.44
C GLN A 223 17.79 -17.96 -28.26
N ILE A 224 16.82 -17.23 -27.71
CA ILE A 224 16.91 -15.78 -27.48
C ILE A 224 18.16 -15.41 -26.66
N LEU A 225 18.51 -16.22 -25.64
CA LEU A 225 19.68 -15.99 -24.78
C LEU A 225 20.98 -16.63 -25.32
N GLY A 226 20.86 -17.59 -26.24
CA GLY A 226 21.96 -18.40 -26.79
C GLY A 226 22.36 -18.05 -28.23
N CYS A 227 21.63 -17.17 -28.91
CA CYS A 227 21.95 -16.64 -30.24
C CYS A 227 23.11 -15.62 -30.21
N SER A 228 24.23 -15.99 -29.60
CA SER A 228 25.51 -15.26 -29.63
C SER A 228 26.35 -15.59 -30.88
N SER A 229 25.70 -15.83 -32.02
CA SER A 229 26.27 -15.78 -33.38
C SER A 229 25.17 -16.03 -34.43
N GLY A 230 24.98 -15.12 -35.40
CA GLY A 230 24.12 -15.41 -36.57
C GLY A 230 23.44 -14.23 -37.27
N MET A 231 22.81 -13.30 -36.53
CA MET A 231 22.01 -12.20 -37.13
C MET A 231 22.38 -10.79 -36.67
N SER A 232 23.61 -10.61 -36.20
CA SER A 232 24.20 -9.28 -36.17
C SER A 232 24.76 -8.93 -37.55
N LYS A 233 23.94 -8.30 -38.40
CA LYS A 233 24.48 -7.17 -39.18
C LYS A 233 24.81 -6.11 -38.12
N THR A 234 26.04 -6.18 -37.60
CA THR A 234 26.51 -5.25 -36.58
C THR A 234 26.61 -3.88 -37.26
N LEU A 235 25.54 -3.06 -37.19
CA LEU A 235 25.61 -1.68 -37.62
C LEU A 235 26.76 -1.05 -36.85
N GLN A 236 27.81 -0.67 -37.56
CA GLN A 236 29.04 -0.20 -36.92
C GLN A 236 28.73 1.12 -36.23
N ARG A 237 28.94 1.16 -34.91
CA ARG A 237 28.84 2.39 -34.14
C ARG A 237 29.74 3.45 -34.78
N PHE A 238 29.13 4.47 -35.36
CA PHE A 238 29.85 5.58 -35.97
C PHE A 238 29.99 6.71 -34.93
N GLU A 239 31.21 7.12 -34.62
CA GLU A 239 31.47 8.14 -33.61
C GLU A 239 32.52 9.17 -34.03
N GLY A 240 32.41 10.38 -33.47
CA GLY A 240 33.31 11.49 -33.80
C GLY A 240 32.83 12.81 -33.20
N PHE A 241 33.41 13.93 -33.62
CA PHE A 241 33.09 15.25 -33.07
C PHE A 241 32.15 16.05 -33.98
N LEU A 242 31.05 16.56 -33.41
CA LEU A 242 30.05 17.41 -34.07
C LEU A 242 29.79 18.68 -33.25
N TRP A 243 29.75 19.83 -33.90
CA TRP A 243 29.25 21.06 -33.31
C TRP A 243 27.73 21.10 -33.41
N LYS A 244 27.01 21.22 -32.30
CA LYS A 244 25.56 21.39 -32.27
C LYS A 244 25.19 22.85 -32.06
N LYS A 245 24.20 23.35 -32.79
CA LYS A 245 23.64 24.69 -32.58
C LYS A 245 22.71 24.70 -31.35
N ILE A 246 22.90 25.67 -30.45
CA ILE A 246 22.05 25.84 -29.25
C ILE A 246 20.85 26.74 -29.60
N LYS A 247 19.67 26.45 -29.04
CA LYS A 247 18.44 27.24 -29.29
C LYS A 247 18.36 28.54 -28.48
N LEU A 248 18.80 28.55 -27.21
CA LEU A 248 18.69 29.73 -26.33
C LEU A 248 19.82 30.77 -26.51
N PHE A 249 20.98 30.35 -27.00
CA PHE A 249 22.10 31.23 -27.31
C PHE A 249 22.55 30.89 -28.72
N LEU A 250 22.74 31.89 -29.60
CA LEU A 250 23.07 31.71 -31.02
C LEU A 250 24.47 31.13 -31.31
N GLY A 251 25.09 30.48 -30.33
CA GLY A 251 26.40 29.85 -30.41
C GLY A 251 26.36 28.37 -30.82
N TRP A 252 27.55 27.88 -31.15
CA TRP A 252 27.84 26.48 -31.47
C TRP A 252 28.66 25.88 -30.34
N VAL A 253 28.35 24.63 -29.94
CA VAL A 253 29.20 23.90 -28.99
C VAL A 253 29.54 22.52 -29.51
N LEU A 254 30.81 22.14 -29.32
CA LEU A 254 31.34 20.84 -29.72
C LEU A 254 30.89 19.74 -28.76
N TYR A 255 30.47 18.61 -29.33
CA TYR A 255 30.16 17.37 -28.64
C TYR A 255 30.89 16.22 -29.33
N ARG A 256 31.20 15.16 -28.59
CA ARG A 256 31.44 13.84 -29.16
C ARG A 256 30.06 13.21 -29.38
N ALA A 257 29.75 12.86 -30.61
CA ALA A 257 28.52 12.18 -31.00
C ALA A 257 28.80 10.71 -31.32
N ASP A 258 27.80 9.87 -31.12
CA ASP A 258 27.78 8.48 -31.57
C ASP A 258 26.40 8.14 -32.17
N VAL A 259 26.41 7.31 -33.20
CA VAL A 259 25.22 6.70 -33.79
C VAL A 259 25.34 5.20 -33.61
N SER A 260 24.40 4.61 -32.85
CA SER A 260 24.39 3.20 -32.48
C SER A 260 22.93 2.69 -32.41
N PHE A 261 22.64 1.51 -32.94
CA PHE A 261 21.31 0.84 -32.88
C PHE A 261 20.10 1.79 -33.06
N GLY A 262 19.94 2.39 -34.25
CA GLY A 262 18.83 3.30 -34.54
C GLY A 262 18.79 4.61 -33.74
N THR A 263 19.86 4.95 -33.01
CA THR A 263 19.87 6.05 -32.03
C THR A 263 21.10 6.95 -32.20
N LEU A 264 20.89 8.28 -32.15
CA LEU A 264 21.93 9.31 -32.15
C LEU A 264 22.08 9.91 -30.74
N SER A 265 23.27 9.80 -30.14
CA SER A 265 23.61 10.45 -28.87
C SER A 265 24.80 11.41 -28.98
N TRP A 266 24.93 12.32 -28.00
CA TRP A 266 26.05 13.26 -27.93
C TRP A 266 26.39 13.65 -26.47
N SER A 267 27.69 13.81 -26.18
CA SER A 267 28.24 14.16 -24.85
C SER A 267 29.43 15.13 -24.96
N ARG A 268 29.84 15.75 -23.84
CA ARG A 268 30.94 16.76 -23.80
C ARG A 268 32.24 16.30 -23.12
N VAL A 269 32.26 15.14 -22.44
CA VAL A 269 33.38 14.72 -21.57
C VAL A 269 33.80 13.28 -21.88
N LEU A 270 35.08 12.97 -21.62
CA LEU A 270 35.80 11.83 -22.21
C LEU A 270 35.84 10.55 -21.34
N ILE A 271 35.26 10.56 -20.13
CA ILE A 271 35.40 9.46 -19.15
C ILE A 271 34.24 8.44 -19.25
N ASP A 272 33.05 8.86 -19.71
CA ASP A 272 31.82 8.06 -19.67
C ASP A 272 31.60 7.17 -20.92
N ALA A 273 32.67 6.76 -21.60
CA ALA A 273 32.58 5.87 -22.77
C ALA A 273 32.61 4.37 -22.41
N ALA A 274 33.12 4.02 -21.23
CA ALA A 274 33.28 2.64 -20.75
C ALA A 274 32.27 2.24 -19.65
N ALA A 275 31.72 3.22 -18.92
CA ALA A 275 30.59 3.06 -18.03
C ALA A 275 29.37 3.72 -18.67
N ASN A 276 28.26 2.99 -18.83
CA ASN A 276 27.08 3.40 -19.61
C ASN A 276 26.20 4.42 -18.82
N VAL A 277 26.83 5.50 -18.33
CA VAL A 277 26.30 6.44 -17.33
C VAL A 277 26.42 7.86 -17.90
N LEU A 278 25.30 8.58 -18.02
CA LEU A 278 25.19 10.00 -18.44
C LEU A 278 25.44 10.31 -19.94
N ARG A 279 24.49 9.94 -20.81
CA ARG A 279 24.34 10.58 -22.13
C ARG A 279 23.68 11.96 -21.97
N GLN A 280 24.30 13.02 -22.53
CA GLN A 280 23.83 14.41 -22.33
C GLN A 280 22.74 14.85 -23.33
N GLY A 281 22.46 14.03 -24.33
CA GLY A 281 21.30 14.12 -25.22
C GLY A 281 21.27 12.92 -26.17
N CYS A 282 20.06 12.49 -26.51
CA CYS A 282 19.79 11.24 -27.23
C CYS A 282 18.51 11.41 -28.08
N LYS A 283 18.47 10.84 -29.28
CA LYS A 283 17.29 10.78 -30.16
C LYS A 283 17.25 9.48 -30.96
N HIS A 284 16.08 8.85 -31.02
CA HIS A 284 15.82 7.80 -32.00
C HIS A 284 15.75 8.39 -33.41
N LEU A 285 16.27 7.63 -34.38
CA LEU A 285 16.33 7.97 -35.79
C LEU A 285 15.16 7.37 -36.60
N THR A 286 14.16 6.74 -35.95
CA THR A 286 12.95 6.23 -36.62
C THR A 286 12.31 7.33 -37.47
N GLN A 287 12.14 7.07 -38.76
CA GLN A 287 11.66 8.03 -39.77
C GLN A 287 12.40 9.40 -39.78
N ALA A 288 13.64 9.46 -39.28
CA ALA A 288 14.39 10.71 -39.23
C ALA A 288 14.86 11.13 -40.63
N VAL A 289 14.62 12.41 -40.97
CA VAL A 289 14.97 12.99 -42.27
C VAL A 289 16.16 13.92 -42.10
N CYS A 290 17.27 13.57 -42.74
CA CYS A 290 18.46 14.41 -42.82
C CYS A 290 18.35 15.39 -44.00
N THR A 291 18.70 16.65 -43.77
CA THR A 291 18.62 17.73 -44.77
C THR A 291 19.92 18.54 -44.79
N ILE A 292 20.37 18.89 -46.00
CA ILE A 292 21.56 19.72 -46.23
C ILE A 292 21.15 21.08 -46.79
N LYS A 293 21.91 22.13 -46.46
CA LYS A 293 21.78 23.43 -47.12
C LYS A 293 22.89 23.57 -48.18
N PRO A 294 22.57 23.82 -49.47
CA PRO A 294 23.58 23.89 -50.53
C PRO A 294 24.67 24.95 -50.31
N THR A 295 24.40 25.98 -49.50
CA THR A 295 25.26 27.14 -49.29
C THR A 295 26.30 27.01 -48.17
N ASP A 296 26.30 25.92 -47.38
CA ASP A 296 27.30 25.67 -46.33
C ASP A 296 27.74 24.20 -46.38
N SER A 297 28.99 23.95 -46.78
CA SER A 297 29.57 22.61 -46.93
C SER A 297 29.79 21.86 -45.61
N CYS A 298 29.72 22.55 -44.47
CA CYS A 298 29.98 21.98 -43.15
C CYS A 298 28.70 21.65 -42.37
N LEU A 299 27.52 22.11 -42.81
CA LEU A 299 26.29 22.11 -42.01
C LEU A 299 25.25 21.10 -42.55
N PHE A 300 24.54 20.45 -41.63
CA PHE A 300 23.37 19.62 -41.90
C PHE A 300 22.35 19.69 -40.75
N SER A 301 21.11 19.28 -40.99
CA SER A 301 20.10 19.15 -39.95
C SER A 301 19.34 17.84 -40.02
N VAL A 302 19.07 17.28 -38.84
CA VAL A 302 18.29 16.06 -38.64
C VAL A 302 16.93 16.47 -38.09
N LYS A 303 15.85 16.12 -38.79
CA LYS A 303 14.49 16.21 -38.29
C LYS A 303 14.09 14.82 -37.79
N CYS A 304 13.82 14.70 -36.49
CA CYS A 304 13.34 13.45 -35.88
C CYS A 304 11.81 13.34 -36.02
N PHE A 305 11.25 12.15 -35.76
CA PHE A 305 9.80 11.87 -35.83
C PHE A 305 8.95 12.79 -34.93
N ASP A 306 9.47 13.22 -33.78
CA ASP A 306 8.82 14.15 -32.85
C ASP A 306 8.85 15.62 -33.31
N ASP A 307 8.93 15.86 -34.62
CA ASP A 307 9.19 17.14 -35.30
C ASP A 307 10.44 17.90 -34.82
N SER A 308 11.28 17.32 -33.94
CA SER A 308 12.42 18.04 -33.39
C SER A 308 13.56 18.15 -34.40
N ILE A 309 13.90 19.40 -34.74
CA ILE A 309 15.01 19.71 -35.66
C ILE A 309 16.28 19.99 -34.86
N HIS A 310 17.34 19.24 -35.17
CA HIS A 310 18.68 19.41 -34.63
C HIS A 310 19.65 19.79 -35.74
N ILE A 311 20.39 20.89 -35.55
CA ILE A 311 21.34 21.43 -36.53
C ILE A 311 22.76 21.12 -36.05
N PHE A 312 23.53 20.44 -36.89
CA PHE A 312 24.89 20.02 -36.64
C PHE A 312 25.86 20.61 -37.68
N LYS A 313 27.13 20.73 -37.29
CA LYS A 313 28.23 21.19 -38.13
C LYS A 313 29.46 20.31 -37.91
N VAL A 314 30.12 19.90 -39.00
CA VAL A 314 31.40 19.17 -38.98
C VAL A 314 32.60 20.11 -38.97
N SER A 315 33.79 19.55 -38.76
CA SER A 315 35.03 20.34 -38.71
C SER A 315 35.39 20.95 -40.07
N PRO A 316 35.63 22.27 -40.17
CA PRO A 316 36.04 22.90 -41.42
C PRO A 316 37.51 22.63 -41.78
N LYS A 317 38.29 21.98 -40.89
CA LYS A 317 39.75 21.85 -41.05
C LYS A 317 40.20 20.67 -41.91
N ILE A 318 39.36 19.65 -42.11
CA ILE A 318 39.70 18.42 -42.84
C ILE A 318 38.45 17.97 -43.62
N GLN A 319 38.51 18.02 -44.96
CA GLN A 319 37.51 17.49 -45.91
C GLN A 319 36.05 17.51 -45.40
N PRO A 320 35.48 18.71 -45.15
CA PRO A 320 34.19 18.83 -44.45
C PRO A 320 33.04 18.14 -45.19
N GLU A 321 33.04 18.14 -46.52
CA GLU A 321 31.99 17.50 -47.31
C GLU A 321 31.99 15.98 -47.18
N GLU A 322 33.16 15.36 -47.18
CA GLU A 322 33.32 13.91 -47.01
C GLU A 322 32.97 13.48 -45.58
N MET A 323 33.38 14.27 -44.58
CA MET A 323 33.04 14.00 -43.18
C MET A 323 31.56 14.19 -42.90
N ARG A 324 30.93 15.22 -43.49
CA ARG A 324 29.47 15.41 -43.45
C ARG A 324 28.75 14.25 -44.12
N LYS A 325 29.22 13.79 -45.28
CA LYS A 325 28.64 12.63 -45.98
C LYS A 325 28.68 11.37 -45.11
N LYS A 326 29.82 11.03 -44.52
CA LYS A 326 29.96 9.86 -43.61
C LYS A 326 28.98 9.90 -42.43
N TRP A 327 28.73 11.09 -41.86
CA TRP A 327 27.71 11.27 -40.82
C TRP A 327 26.27 11.10 -41.33
N LEU A 328 25.98 11.56 -42.54
CA LEU A 328 24.64 11.42 -43.15
C LEU A 328 24.35 9.96 -43.51
N ASP A 329 25.29 9.31 -44.21
CA ASP A 329 25.19 7.90 -44.62
C ASP A 329 24.92 6.99 -43.39
N ALA A 330 25.67 7.20 -42.28
CA ALA A 330 25.47 6.46 -41.03
C ALA A 330 24.11 6.76 -40.34
N MET A 331 23.63 8.02 -40.36
CA MET A 331 22.32 8.35 -39.79
C MET A 331 21.17 7.78 -40.63
N GLU A 332 21.32 7.71 -41.95
CA GLU A 332 20.33 7.14 -42.87
C GLU A 332 20.25 5.61 -42.74
N GLU A 333 21.39 4.91 -42.65
CA GLU A 333 21.43 3.47 -42.39
C GLU A 333 20.78 3.10 -41.04
N HIS A 334 21.06 3.88 -39.98
CA HIS A 334 20.44 3.68 -38.67
C HIS A 334 18.95 4.10 -38.64
N SER A 335 18.53 5.09 -39.43
CA SER A 335 17.13 5.48 -39.61
C SER A 335 16.32 4.38 -40.30
N ALA A 336 16.86 3.82 -41.39
CA ALA A 336 16.26 2.69 -42.10
C ALA A 336 16.15 1.44 -41.21
N TYR A 337 17.21 1.11 -40.46
CA TYR A 337 17.18 0.04 -39.46
C TYR A 337 16.08 0.25 -38.42
N SER A 338 16.02 1.43 -37.79
CA SER A 338 15.01 1.74 -36.78
C SER A 338 13.58 1.66 -37.32
N THR A 339 13.38 2.13 -38.56
CA THR A 339 12.05 2.18 -39.20
C THR A 339 11.55 0.80 -39.61
N HIS A 340 12.43 -0.08 -40.12
CA HIS A 340 12.07 -1.45 -40.52
C HIS A 340 11.61 -2.31 -39.33
N TYR A 341 12.27 -2.19 -38.17
CA TYR A 341 11.91 -3.00 -37.00
C TYR A 341 10.73 -2.43 -36.19
N CYS A 342 10.54 -1.10 -36.18
CA CYS A 342 9.40 -0.49 -35.48
C CYS A 342 8.06 -0.75 -36.19
N TYR A 343 8.06 -0.99 -37.51
CA TYR A 343 6.86 -1.37 -38.26
C TYR A 343 6.41 -2.83 -38.01
N GLN A 344 7.27 -3.69 -37.45
CA GLN A 344 6.87 -5.02 -36.96
C GLN A 344 6.21 -4.96 -35.57
N GLU A 345 6.38 -3.88 -34.81
CA GLU A 345 5.86 -3.76 -33.43
C GLU A 345 4.41 -3.20 -33.37
N GLN A 346 3.76 -2.90 -34.50
CA GLN A 346 2.37 -2.37 -34.54
C GLN A 346 1.27 -3.41 -34.79
N LEU A 347 1.59 -4.71 -34.82
CA LEU A 347 0.60 -5.78 -35.09
C LEU A 347 0.43 -6.83 -33.99
N SER A 348 1.15 -6.73 -32.86
CA SER A 348 1.23 -7.81 -31.86
C SER A 348 1.09 -7.37 -30.39
N ASP A 349 0.20 -6.44 -30.08
CA ASP A 349 -0.36 -6.31 -28.72
C ASP A 349 -1.75 -6.98 -28.72
N ASP A 350 -1.87 -8.05 -27.92
CA ASP A 350 -3.10 -8.77 -27.50
C ASP A 350 -3.85 -9.75 -28.47
N GLU A 351 -3.34 -10.15 -29.64
CA GLU A 351 -4.11 -11.05 -30.56
C GLU A 351 -3.40 -12.27 -31.23
N GLU A 352 -2.11 -12.54 -30.99
CA GLU A 352 -1.39 -13.66 -31.63
C GLU A 352 -1.23 -14.93 -30.76
N ASP A 353 -2.35 -15.58 -30.41
CA ASP A 353 -2.35 -17.02 -30.03
C ASP A 353 -3.28 -17.88 -30.93
N ASP A 354 -4.16 -17.27 -31.75
CA ASP A 354 -5.05 -17.97 -32.69
C ASP A 354 -4.89 -17.55 -34.18
N ALA A 355 -4.13 -16.48 -34.45
CA ALA A 355 -3.91 -15.99 -35.81
C ALA A 355 -2.73 -16.70 -36.50
N VAL A 356 -3.02 -17.51 -37.52
CA VAL A 356 -2.02 -18.11 -38.41
C VAL A 356 -1.17 -17.01 -39.05
N PRO A 357 0.17 -17.02 -38.91
CA PRO A 357 1.04 -16.03 -39.53
C PRO A 357 0.83 -15.95 -41.04
N VAL A 358 0.86 -14.73 -41.59
CA VAL A 358 0.75 -14.49 -43.05
C VAL A 358 1.80 -15.28 -43.85
N VAL A 359 2.95 -15.55 -43.23
CA VAL A 359 4.03 -16.39 -43.77
C VAL A 359 3.57 -17.84 -43.94
N GLU A 360 2.93 -18.46 -42.94
CA GLU A 360 2.45 -19.86 -43.02
C GLU A 360 1.34 -20.02 -44.06
N LEU A 361 0.50 -19.00 -44.24
CA LEU A 361 -0.52 -18.96 -45.28
C LEU A 361 0.10 -18.86 -46.69
N HIS A 362 1.15 -18.03 -46.84
CA HIS A 362 1.87 -17.86 -48.10
C HIS A 362 2.64 -19.12 -48.48
N ASP A 363 3.37 -19.71 -47.53
CA ASP A 363 4.13 -20.95 -47.72
C ASP A 363 3.20 -22.12 -48.07
N SER A 364 2.05 -22.26 -47.37
CA SER A 364 1.05 -23.29 -47.68
C SER A 364 0.45 -23.12 -49.08
N LEU A 365 0.12 -21.88 -49.47
CA LEU A 365 -0.38 -21.57 -50.81
C LEU A 365 0.68 -21.84 -51.89
N GLN A 366 1.94 -21.52 -51.63
CA GLN A 366 3.05 -21.76 -52.55
C GLN A 366 3.35 -23.26 -52.71
N ILE A 367 3.26 -24.05 -51.64
CA ILE A 367 3.31 -25.52 -51.68
C ILE A 367 2.15 -26.06 -52.52
N ALA A 368 0.92 -25.58 -52.31
CA ALA A 368 -0.24 -26.00 -53.09
C ALA A 368 -0.09 -25.67 -54.60
N GLN A 369 0.46 -24.50 -54.93
CA GLN A 369 0.78 -24.11 -56.32
C GLN A 369 1.84 -25.02 -56.95
N ILE A 370 2.91 -25.36 -56.22
CA ILE A 370 3.96 -26.27 -56.69
C ILE A 370 3.40 -27.69 -56.92
N CYS A 371 2.60 -28.21 -56.00
CA CYS A 371 1.93 -29.50 -56.15
C CYS A 371 0.97 -29.49 -57.35
N HIS A 372 0.18 -28.43 -57.53
CA HIS A 372 -0.71 -28.28 -58.69
C HIS A 372 0.04 -28.27 -60.01
N GLN A 373 1.14 -27.51 -60.12
CA GLN A 373 1.96 -27.44 -61.33
C GLN A 373 2.68 -28.79 -61.61
N LYS A 374 3.10 -29.51 -60.56
CA LYS A 374 3.60 -30.89 -60.67
C LYS A 374 2.52 -31.83 -61.23
N LEU A 375 1.27 -31.70 -60.77
CA LEU A 375 0.13 -32.46 -61.27
C LEU A 375 -0.18 -32.15 -62.74
N GLU A 376 -0.23 -30.89 -63.15
CA GLU A 376 -0.47 -30.50 -64.56
C GLU A 376 0.60 -31.05 -65.51
N ASN A 377 1.87 -31.01 -65.10
CA ASN A 377 2.96 -31.62 -65.86
C ASN A 377 2.79 -33.14 -66.00
N GLU A 378 2.39 -33.83 -64.93
CA GLU A 378 2.19 -35.28 -64.98
C GLU A 378 0.94 -35.70 -65.75
N VAL A 379 -0.16 -34.94 -65.67
CA VAL A 379 -1.33 -35.10 -66.55
C VAL A 379 -0.92 -34.92 -68.02
N SER A 380 -0.11 -33.90 -68.32
CA SER A 380 0.35 -33.61 -69.68
C SER A 380 1.26 -34.72 -70.24
N ASN A 381 2.19 -35.22 -69.43
CA ASN A 381 3.04 -36.36 -69.77
C ASN A 381 2.22 -37.64 -70.01
N PHE A 382 1.23 -37.91 -69.15
CA PHE A 382 0.33 -39.05 -69.31
C PHE A 382 -0.51 -38.93 -70.58
N LEU A 383 -1.08 -37.75 -70.88
CA LEU A 383 -1.82 -37.50 -72.11
C LEU A 383 -0.96 -37.64 -73.38
N ALA A 384 0.34 -37.29 -73.32
CA ALA A 384 1.27 -37.55 -74.42
C ALA A 384 1.50 -39.06 -74.62
N MET A 385 1.74 -39.81 -73.54
CA MET A 385 1.88 -41.27 -73.59
C MET A 385 0.63 -41.99 -74.11
N VAL A 386 -0.57 -41.48 -73.81
CA VAL A 386 -1.85 -42.04 -74.30
C VAL A 386 -2.12 -41.66 -75.76
N LYS A 387 -1.65 -40.50 -76.25
CA LYS A 387 -1.79 -40.10 -77.66
C LYS A 387 -0.91 -40.90 -78.62
N ASP A 388 0.24 -41.39 -78.15
CA ASP A 388 1.15 -42.28 -78.90
C ASP A 388 0.70 -43.76 -78.87
N TYR A 389 -0.48 -44.06 -78.31
CA TYR A 389 -0.97 -45.42 -78.12
C TYR A 389 -1.80 -45.91 -79.32
N ASP A 390 -1.45 -47.08 -79.87
CA ASP A 390 -2.18 -47.75 -80.96
C ASP A 390 -3.17 -48.79 -80.41
N ASP A 391 -4.45 -48.66 -80.77
CA ASP A 391 -5.65 -49.28 -80.17
C ASP A 391 -5.70 -50.83 -80.13
N LYS A 392 -4.64 -51.53 -80.55
CA LYS A 392 -4.63 -52.99 -80.79
C LYS A 392 -3.69 -53.79 -79.90
N LYS A 393 -3.18 -53.21 -78.81
CA LYS A 393 -2.34 -53.91 -77.81
C LYS A 393 -2.90 -53.74 -76.39
N ALA A 394 -2.42 -54.57 -75.46
CA ALA A 394 -2.74 -54.46 -74.04
C ALA A 394 -1.90 -53.36 -73.37
N LEU A 395 -2.45 -52.70 -72.35
CA LEU A 395 -1.81 -51.55 -71.69
C LEU A 395 -0.39 -51.90 -71.19
N PRO A 396 0.65 -51.15 -71.58
CA PRO A 396 2.02 -51.36 -71.10
C PRO A 396 2.11 -51.15 -69.58
N PRO A 397 2.95 -51.91 -68.86
CA PRO A 397 3.20 -51.68 -67.43
C PRO A 397 3.67 -50.26 -67.11
N SER A 398 4.36 -49.59 -68.05
CA SER A 398 4.76 -48.18 -67.93
C SER A 398 3.59 -47.20 -67.89
N VAL A 399 2.48 -47.49 -68.57
CA VAL A 399 1.26 -46.68 -68.50
C VAL A 399 0.57 -46.88 -67.14
N LEU A 400 0.51 -48.13 -66.65
CA LEU A 400 -0.06 -48.43 -65.34
C LEU A 400 0.72 -47.77 -64.18
N GLN A 401 2.05 -47.83 -64.24
CA GLN A 401 2.93 -47.12 -63.30
C GLN A 401 2.67 -45.60 -63.36
N LYS A 402 2.52 -45.03 -64.57
CA LYS A 402 2.25 -43.59 -64.72
C LYS A 402 0.89 -43.17 -64.15
N VAL A 403 -0.13 -44.03 -64.20
CA VAL A 403 -1.41 -43.80 -63.50
C VAL A 403 -1.24 -43.81 -61.99
N GLN A 404 -0.37 -44.66 -61.42
CA GLN A 404 -0.06 -44.65 -59.99
C GLN A 404 0.70 -43.39 -59.57
N ASP A 405 1.75 -43.01 -60.31
CA ASP A 405 2.48 -41.75 -60.09
C ASP A 405 1.51 -40.55 -60.10
N LEU A 406 0.58 -40.51 -61.07
CA LEU A 406 -0.43 -39.47 -61.21
C LEU A 406 -1.43 -39.45 -60.04
N SER A 407 -1.88 -40.63 -59.59
CA SER A 407 -2.73 -40.78 -58.40
C SER A 407 -2.07 -40.21 -57.15
N ASP A 408 -0.77 -40.44 -56.98
CA ASP A 408 -0.08 -40.05 -55.76
C ASP A 408 0.25 -38.54 -55.76
N VAL A 409 0.61 -37.96 -56.89
CA VAL A 409 0.71 -36.49 -57.05
C VAL A 409 -0.66 -35.80 -56.89
N ALA A 410 -1.76 -36.44 -57.32
CA ALA A 410 -3.11 -35.92 -57.08
C ALA A 410 -3.48 -35.91 -55.58
N LYS A 411 -3.08 -36.93 -54.81
CA LYS A 411 -3.25 -36.97 -53.35
C LYS A 411 -2.40 -35.91 -52.63
N GLU A 412 -1.14 -35.72 -53.04
CA GLU A 412 -0.28 -34.64 -52.52
C GLU A 412 -0.96 -33.27 -52.73
N THR A 413 -1.45 -33.01 -53.93
CA THR A 413 -2.12 -31.74 -54.29
C THR A 413 -3.43 -31.54 -53.51
N TYR A 414 -4.26 -32.58 -53.38
CA TYR A 414 -5.47 -32.54 -52.56
C TYR A 414 -5.17 -32.20 -51.09
N THR A 415 -4.12 -32.81 -50.54
CA THR A 415 -3.71 -32.59 -49.14
C THR A 415 -3.23 -31.15 -48.92
N ALA A 416 -2.42 -30.61 -49.83
CA ALA A 416 -1.97 -29.22 -49.78
C ALA A 416 -3.14 -28.21 -49.87
N LEU A 417 -4.12 -28.45 -50.75
CA LEU A 417 -5.31 -27.62 -50.88
C LEU A 417 -6.25 -27.71 -49.66
N SER A 418 -6.41 -28.91 -49.08
CA SER A 418 -7.18 -29.12 -47.85
C SER A 418 -6.58 -28.36 -46.66
N ASN A 419 -5.25 -28.34 -46.55
CA ASN A 419 -4.55 -27.57 -45.52
C ASN A 419 -4.79 -26.07 -45.71
N CYS A 420 -4.67 -25.54 -46.93
CA CYS A 420 -4.97 -24.14 -47.23
C CYS A 420 -6.40 -23.76 -46.82
N LEU A 421 -7.39 -24.58 -47.16
CA LEU A 421 -8.80 -24.34 -46.81
C LEU A 421 -9.00 -24.28 -45.29
N SER A 422 -8.36 -25.19 -44.53
CA SER A 422 -8.42 -25.18 -43.06
C SER A 422 -7.88 -23.87 -42.47
N LEU A 423 -6.76 -23.37 -42.98
CA LEU A 423 -6.15 -22.11 -42.50
C LEU A 423 -7.04 -20.90 -42.84
N PHE A 424 -7.65 -20.87 -44.03
CA PHE A 424 -8.62 -19.82 -44.38
C PHE A 424 -9.85 -19.83 -43.46
N THR A 425 -10.41 -21.01 -43.15
CA THR A 425 -11.56 -21.13 -42.22
C THR A 425 -11.21 -20.68 -40.81
N GLN A 426 -10.01 -21.01 -40.31
CA GLN A 426 -9.52 -20.52 -39.02
C GLN A 426 -9.37 -18.99 -39.01
N GLN A 427 -8.80 -18.41 -40.07
CA GLN A 427 -8.63 -16.97 -40.21
C GLN A 427 -9.96 -16.20 -40.28
N GLU A 428 -11.00 -16.79 -40.88
CA GLU A 428 -12.35 -16.22 -40.91
C GLU A 428 -13.01 -16.24 -39.51
N GLY A 429 -12.81 -17.31 -38.74
CA GLY A 429 -13.25 -17.41 -37.34
C GLY A 429 -12.66 -16.30 -36.45
N VAL A 430 -11.34 -16.11 -36.50
CA VAL A 430 -10.65 -15.02 -35.77
C VAL A 430 -11.18 -13.64 -36.16
N ARG A 431 -11.46 -13.43 -37.46
CA ARG A 431 -12.03 -12.17 -37.97
C ARG A 431 -13.41 -11.86 -37.38
N ASN A 432 -14.27 -12.88 -37.23
CA ASN A 432 -15.59 -12.71 -36.64
C ASN A 432 -15.52 -12.41 -35.13
N SER A 433 -14.69 -13.15 -34.39
CA SER A 433 -14.46 -12.87 -32.95
C SER A 433 -13.96 -11.44 -32.71
N LYS A 434 -13.03 -10.96 -33.55
CA LYS A 434 -12.52 -9.57 -33.48
C LYS A 434 -13.62 -8.54 -33.77
N LEU A 435 -14.51 -8.82 -34.72
CA LEU A 435 -15.63 -7.94 -35.05
C LEU A 435 -16.62 -7.83 -33.88
N GLU A 436 -16.97 -8.95 -33.23
CA GLU A 436 -17.85 -8.96 -32.06
C GLU A 436 -17.24 -8.20 -30.87
N GLN A 437 -15.94 -8.42 -30.60
CA GLN A 437 -15.24 -7.73 -29.50
C GLN A 437 -15.15 -6.21 -29.73
N GLU A 438 -14.96 -5.76 -30.97
CA GLU A 438 -14.92 -4.34 -31.32
C GLU A 438 -16.30 -3.69 -31.29
N GLN A 439 -17.37 -4.44 -31.55
CA GLN A 439 -18.76 -4.00 -31.35
C GLN A 439 -19.06 -3.78 -29.85
N GLU A 440 -18.64 -4.70 -28.97
CA GLU A 440 -18.87 -4.54 -27.51
C GLU A 440 -18.03 -3.41 -26.91
N LYS A 441 -16.77 -3.21 -27.35
CA LYS A 441 -15.97 -2.03 -26.98
C LYS A 441 -16.65 -0.71 -27.38
N ASN A 442 -17.20 -0.64 -28.60
CA ASN A 442 -17.93 0.55 -29.06
C ASN A 442 -19.21 0.80 -28.25
N LYS A 443 -19.92 -0.26 -27.86
CA LYS A 443 -21.09 -0.17 -26.98
C LYS A 443 -20.73 0.40 -25.60
N ILE A 444 -19.71 -0.16 -24.93
CA ILE A 444 -19.21 0.34 -23.64
C ILE A 444 -18.76 1.80 -23.74
N LEU A 445 -18.06 2.17 -24.82
CA LEU A 445 -17.62 3.55 -25.05
C LEU A 445 -18.81 4.49 -25.28
N SER A 446 -19.85 4.05 -26.00
CA SER A 446 -21.08 4.80 -26.24
C SER A 446 -21.86 5.03 -24.95
N GLU A 447 -22.00 4.01 -24.09
CA GLU A 447 -22.65 4.11 -22.77
C GLU A 447 -21.88 5.06 -21.84
N ALA A 448 -20.54 5.01 -21.85
CA ALA A 448 -19.70 5.94 -21.10
C ALA A 448 -19.82 7.38 -21.61
N LEU A 449 -19.79 7.61 -22.93
CA LEU A 449 -20.01 8.94 -23.52
C LEU A 449 -21.39 9.50 -23.20
N GLN A 450 -22.42 8.66 -23.23
CA GLN A 450 -23.79 9.07 -22.93
C GLN A 450 -23.93 9.47 -21.45
N THR A 451 -23.32 8.71 -20.53
CA THR A 451 -23.26 9.04 -19.09
C THR A 451 -22.60 10.41 -18.88
N LEU A 452 -21.45 10.63 -19.52
CA LEU A 452 -20.67 11.87 -19.39
C LEU A 452 -21.38 13.07 -20.03
N ALA A 453 -22.17 12.84 -21.09
CA ALA A 453 -23.06 13.86 -21.67
C ALA A 453 -24.22 14.22 -20.74
N THR A 454 -24.83 13.26 -20.02
CA THR A 454 -25.82 13.58 -18.97
C THR A 454 -25.22 14.39 -17.83
N GLU A 455 -24.06 13.99 -17.30
CA GLU A 455 -23.40 14.74 -16.21
C GLU A 455 -23.04 16.17 -16.64
N HIS A 456 -22.53 16.35 -17.88
CA HIS A 456 -22.26 17.68 -18.43
C HIS A 456 -23.54 18.51 -18.60
N HIS A 457 -24.63 17.90 -19.05
CA HIS A 457 -25.91 18.58 -19.22
C HIS A 457 -26.54 19.00 -17.88
N GLU A 458 -26.45 18.17 -16.85
CA GLU A 458 -26.85 18.52 -15.48
C GLU A 458 -26.00 19.67 -14.91
N LEU A 459 -24.69 19.66 -15.16
CA LEU A 459 -23.78 20.76 -14.83
C LEU A 459 -24.14 22.06 -15.56
N GLU A 460 -24.40 22.02 -16.87
CA GLU A 460 -24.83 23.19 -17.64
C GLU A 460 -26.18 23.74 -17.17
N GLN A 461 -27.16 22.87 -16.87
CA GLN A 461 -28.43 23.29 -16.28
C GLN A 461 -28.24 23.96 -14.91
N SER A 462 -27.31 23.46 -14.07
CA SER A 462 -26.97 24.09 -12.79
C SER A 462 -26.34 25.48 -12.95
N LEU A 463 -25.55 25.70 -14.01
CA LEU A 463 -24.90 26.97 -14.32
C LEU A 463 -25.88 28.00 -14.91
N VAL A 464 -26.84 27.57 -15.73
CA VAL A 464 -27.81 28.47 -16.39
C VAL A 464 -28.94 28.90 -15.44
N THR A 465 -29.28 28.12 -14.43
CA THR A 465 -30.39 28.41 -13.49
C THR A 465 -30.02 29.30 -12.29
N GLY A 466 -28.74 29.65 -12.12
CA GLY A 466 -28.28 30.72 -11.22
C GLY A 466 -28.67 30.57 -9.74
N SER A 467 -28.97 29.33 -9.29
CA SER A 467 -29.47 29.04 -7.95
C SER A 467 -28.57 27.99 -7.28
N PRO A 468 -27.93 28.29 -6.13
CA PRO A 468 -27.08 27.32 -5.45
C PRO A 468 -27.94 26.20 -4.82
N PRO A 469 -27.44 24.95 -4.74
CA PRO A 469 -28.10 23.93 -3.93
C PRO A 469 -28.12 24.39 -2.46
N GLN A 470 -29.31 24.41 -1.87
CA GLN A 470 -29.51 24.95 -0.52
C GLN A 470 -28.66 24.19 0.51
N SER A 471 -27.83 24.95 1.23
CA SER A 471 -27.10 24.48 2.39
C SER A 471 -28.06 24.09 3.51
N VAL A 472 -28.05 22.81 3.87
CA VAL A 472 -28.42 22.36 5.21
C VAL A 472 -27.18 21.77 5.84
N LEU A 473 -26.54 22.52 6.73
CA LEU A 473 -25.87 22.05 7.96
C LEU A 473 -25.36 23.29 8.71
N SER A 474 -25.57 23.33 10.04
CA SER A 474 -24.97 24.31 10.93
C SER A 474 -23.53 23.92 11.28
N ASP A 475 -22.74 24.89 11.75
CA ASP A 475 -21.34 24.73 12.17
C ASP A 475 -21.18 24.01 13.52
N ASP A 476 -21.78 22.82 13.66
CA ASP A 476 -21.64 21.95 14.84
C ASP A 476 -20.92 20.62 14.49
N GLU A 477 -19.59 20.70 14.55
CA GLU A 477 -18.59 19.64 14.76
C GLU A 477 -18.84 18.20 14.30
N TYR A 478 -18.02 17.74 13.34
CA TYR A 478 -18.03 16.38 12.80
C TYR A 478 -16.64 15.72 12.92
N TYR A 479 -16.41 14.97 14.01
CA TYR A 479 -15.13 14.30 14.30
C TYR A 479 -15.22 12.77 14.23
N ASP A 480 -14.91 12.19 13.07
CA ASP A 480 -14.47 10.78 12.93
C ASP A 480 -12.96 10.65 12.63
N ALA A 481 -12.23 11.77 12.58
CA ALA A 481 -10.77 11.82 12.71
C ALA A 481 -10.38 12.91 13.74
N LEU A 482 -9.57 12.55 14.73
CA LEU A 482 -9.25 13.42 15.86
C LEU A 482 -8.08 14.37 15.54
N SER A 483 -8.37 15.67 15.47
CA SER A 483 -7.39 16.74 15.60
C SER A 483 -8.09 17.95 16.23
N ASP A 484 -7.80 18.20 17.51
CA ASP A 484 -8.39 19.31 18.27
C ASP A 484 -7.72 20.65 17.91
N SER A 485 -8.48 21.75 17.91
CA SER A 485 -7.98 23.11 18.12
C SER A 485 -9.03 23.91 18.88
N ASP A 486 -8.66 24.35 20.09
CA ASP A 486 -9.56 25.03 21.02
C ASP A 486 -9.90 26.46 20.56
N SER A 487 -11.17 26.86 20.62
CA SER A 487 -11.57 28.22 21.03
C SER A 487 -13.07 28.31 21.38
N GLU A 488 -13.39 28.96 22.50
CA GLU A 488 -14.76 29.30 22.91
C GLU A 488 -15.22 30.62 22.23
N HIS A 489 -16.51 30.77 21.90
CA HIS A 489 -17.30 31.95 22.31
C HIS A 489 -18.82 31.82 22.01
N SER A 490 -19.60 32.78 22.50
CA SER A 490 -21.01 32.61 22.93
C SER A 490 -22.05 33.34 22.06
N LEU A 491 -23.23 32.69 21.91
CA LEU A 491 -24.61 33.24 21.83
C LEU A 491 -25.03 34.35 20.85
N GLY A 492 -26.11 34.05 20.09
CA GLY A 492 -27.28 34.96 19.97
C GLY A 492 -27.94 35.08 18.58
N GLY A 493 -29.26 34.84 18.46
CA GLY A 493 -30.04 35.24 17.26
C GLY A 493 -31.30 34.41 16.95
N PHE A 494 -32.47 35.00 17.22
CA PHE A 494 -33.82 34.43 17.21
C PHE A 494 -34.55 34.44 15.82
N GLU A 495 -35.61 33.62 15.68
CA GLU A 495 -36.78 33.81 14.74
C GLU A 495 -36.55 33.62 13.20
N THR A 496 -37.49 33.17 12.33
CA THR A 496 -38.96 32.97 12.40
C THR A 496 -39.48 31.81 11.50
N LEU A 497 -40.72 31.38 11.76
CA LEU A 497 -41.60 30.44 11.03
C LEU A 497 -41.60 30.49 9.47
N THR A 498 -41.80 29.34 8.82
CA THR A 498 -43.04 29.10 8.04
C THR A 498 -43.28 27.61 7.71
N SER A 499 -44.55 27.23 7.62
CA SER A 499 -45.03 25.88 7.34
C SER A 499 -45.26 25.63 5.85
N LYS A 500 -45.14 24.36 5.42
CA LYS A 500 -46.05 23.77 4.41
C LYS A 500 -46.04 22.24 4.46
N SER A 501 -47.23 21.69 4.24
CA SER A 501 -47.56 20.25 4.22
C SER A 501 -47.97 19.87 2.80
N LEU A 502 -47.61 18.67 2.33
CA LEU A 502 -48.60 17.74 1.73
C LEU A 502 -48.07 16.30 1.59
N ALA A 503 -49.01 15.34 1.67
CA ALA A 503 -49.07 13.96 1.13
C ALA A 503 -47.75 13.23 0.77
N LYS A 504 -47.40 12.05 1.31
CA LYS A 504 -48.15 10.76 1.35
C LYS A 504 -48.79 10.34 0.02
N GLU A 505 -48.11 9.47 -0.71
CA GLU A 505 -48.78 8.37 -1.42
C GLU A 505 -48.14 7.03 -1.03
N THR A 506 -48.92 5.96 -1.15
CA THR A 506 -48.58 4.63 -0.66
C THR A 506 -49.04 3.63 -1.72
N VAL A 507 -48.11 2.86 -2.28
CA VAL A 507 -48.42 1.78 -3.20
C VAL A 507 -48.07 0.45 -2.52
N ILE A 508 -49.08 -0.40 -2.42
CA ILE A 508 -49.01 -1.77 -1.89
C ILE A 508 -49.20 -2.73 -3.07
N CYS A 509 -48.72 -3.97 -2.90
CA CYS A 509 -48.95 -5.18 -3.70
C CYS A 509 -47.74 -5.60 -4.56
N VAL A 510 -47.41 -6.90 -4.66
CA VAL A 510 -47.92 -8.09 -3.96
C VAL A 510 -46.82 -9.16 -3.91
N LYS A 511 -46.88 -10.08 -2.93
CA LYS A 511 -46.02 -11.27 -2.91
C LYS A 511 -46.49 -12.26 -3.96
N ASP A 512 -45.58 -12.88 -4.69
CA ASP A 512 -45.86 -14.16 -5.32
C ASP A 512 -44.82 -15.22 -4.96
N SER A 513 -45.27 -16.46 -4.85
CA SER A 513 -44.50 -17.58 -4.33
C SER A 513 -44.62 -18.78 -5.24
N GLN A 514 -43.51 -19.27 -5.80
CA GLN A 514 -43.46 -20.55 -6.51
C GLN A 514 -42.25 -21.40 -6.10
N PHE A 515 -42.32 -22.67 -6.47
CA PHE A 515 -41.72 -23.81 -5.77
C PHE A 515 -40.44 -24.33 -6.46
N SER A 516 -39.50 -24.81 -5.63
CA SER A 516 -38.55 -25.93 -5.87
C SER A 516 -37.78 -26.08 -7.20
N MET A 517 -36.47 -26.31 -7.08
CA MET A 517 -35.87 -27.61 -7.43
C MET A 517 -34.58 -27.86 -6.64
N SER A 518 -34.23 -29.14 -6.46
CA SER A 518 -33.24 -29.62 -5.47
C SER A 518 -31.88 -30.00 -6.06
N GLY A 519 -30.79 -29.69 -5.36
CA GLY A 519 -29.42 -30.16 -5.63
C GLY A 519 -28.74 -30.71 -4.36
N GLU A 520 -28.21 -31.93 -4.49
CA GLU A 520 -27.68 -32.90 -3.51
C GLU A 520 -26.97 -32.45 -2.22
N LYS A 521 -27.12 -33.29 -1.17
CA LYS A 521 -26.41 -33.24 0.12
C LYS A 521 -25.28 -34.27 0.15
N THR A 522 -24.04 -33.84 0.41
CA THR A 522 -22.97 -34.76 0.81
C THR A 522 -22.85 -34.79 2.34
N ARG A 523 -23.28 -35.89 2.97
CA ARG A 523 -23.20 -36.09 4.43
C ARG A 523 -21.78 -36.47 4.86
N GLY A 524 -21.09 -35.57 5.56
CA GLY A 524 -19.95 -35.92 6.43
C GLY A 524 -20.44 -36.19 7.86
N SER A 525 -20.07 -37.34 8.42
CA SER A 525 -20.54 -37.80 9.74
C SER A 525 -19.78 -37.14 10.90
N GLU A 526 -20.45 -36.35 11.73
CA GLU A 526 -19.92 -35.95 13.04
C GLU A 526 -20.07 -37.10 14.05
N GLN A 527 -18.95 -37.56 14.63
CA GLN A 527 -18.96 -38.44 15.80
C GLN A 527 -18.92 -37.60 17.08
N SER A 528 -19.99 -37.69 17.88
CA SER A 528 -20.08 -37.08 19.20
C SER A 528 -19.19 -37.81 20.21
N GLN A 529 -18.19 -37.13 20.79
CA GLN A 529 -17.52 -37.59 22.01
C GLN A 529 -18.14 -36.94 23.26
N SER A 530 -18.33 -37.74 24.30
CA SER A 530 -19.32 -37.51 25.35
C SER A 530 -18.74 -36.89 26.63
N ASN A 531 -18.29 -35.62 26.57
CA ASN A 531 -17.75 -34.90 27.74
C ASN A 531 -18.54 -33.64 28.15
N GLY A 532 -19.67 -33.32 27.51
CA GLY A 532 -20.53 -32.17 27.86
C GLY A 532 -19.97 -30.78 27.54
N ILE A 533 -18.65 -30.64 27.38
CA ILE A 533 -17.99 -29.41 26.95
C ILE A 533 -18.42 -29.07 25.51
N LYS A 534 -19.08 -27.93 25.34
CA LYS A 534 -19.49 -27.41 24.04
C LYS A 534 -18.26 -27.12 23.17
N LYS A 535 -18.23 -27.69 21.96
CA LYS A 535 -17.10 -27.54 21.03
C LYS A 535 -17.29 -26.27 20.18
N HIS A 536 -16.40 -25.30 20.36
CA HIS A 536 -16.39 -24.05 19.57
C HIS A 536 -15.86 -24.25 18.14
N ARG A 537 -16.30 -23.42 17.20
CA ARG A 537 -15.78 -23.38 15.83
C ARG A 537 -14.28 -23.08 15.77
N THR A 538 -13.60 -23.76 14.85
CA THR A 538 -12.15 -23.66 14.60
C THR A 538 -11.81 -22.95 13.28
N SER A 539 -12.80 -22.31 12.65
CA SER A 539 -12.70 -21.55 11.41
C SER A 539 -13.86 -20.57 11.29
N LEU A 540 -13.69 -19.50 10.53
CA LEU A 540 -14.81 -18.65 10.10
C LEU A 540 -15.54 -19.32 8.91
N PRO A 541 -16.79 -18.91 8.60
CA PRO A 541 -17.55 -19.42 7.46
C PRO A 541 -16.89 -19.15 6.10
N ALA A 542 -16.19 -18.02 5.96
CA ALA A 542 -15.43 -17.67 4.77
C ALA A 542 -14.00 -17.24 5.11
N PRO A 543 -13.01 -17.46 4.21
CA PRO A 543 -11.67 -16.91 4.36
C PRO A 543 -11.68 -15.39 4.15
N MET A 544 -10.63 -14.72 4.64
CA MET A 544 -10.41 -13.31 4.35
C MET A 544 -10.11 -13.08 2.86
N PHE A 545 -10.63 -11.99 2.31
CA PHE A 545 -10.37 -11.56 0.93
C PHE A 545 -8.91 -11.07 0.76
N SER A 546 -8.42 -11.12 -0.49
CA SER A 546 -7.14 -10.55 -0.87
C SER A 546 -7.16 -9.03 -0.71
N ARG A 547 -6.45 -8.52 0.30
CA ARG A 547 -6.21 -7.07 0.47
C ARG A 547 -5.32 -6.47 -0.63
N ASN A 548 -4.69 -7.30 -1.48
CA ASN A 548 -3.82 -6.83 -2.56
C ASN A 548 -4.61 -6.26 -3.75
N ASP A 549 -5.89 -6.57 -3.84
CA ASP A 549 -6.75 -6.21 -4.98
C ASP A 549 -7.30 -4.78 -4.83
N PHE A 550 -7.15 -4.19 -3.63
CA PHE A 550 -7.60 -2.85 -3.29
C PHE A 550 -6.43 -1.95 -2.88
N SER A 551 -6.23 -0.86 -3.62
CA SER A 551 -5.24 0.14 -3.26
C SER A 551 -5.82 1.14 -2.25
N ILE A 552 -5.17 1.30 -1.09
CA ILE A 552 -5.45 2.40 -0.15
C ILE A 552 -5.41 3.74 -0.90
N TRP A 553 -4.49 3.88 -1.87
CA TRP A 553 -4.36 5.06 -2.72
C TRP A 553 -5.53 5.27 -3.68
N SER A 554 -6.21 4.24 -4.19
CA SER A 554 -7.39 4.45 -5.06
C SER A 554 -8.61 4.94 -4.26
N ILE A 555 -8.70 4.54 -3.00
CA ILE A 555 -9.75 4.96 -2.06
C ILE A 555 -9.47 6.39 -1.56
N LEU A 556 -8.25 6.67 -1.10
CA LEU A 556 -7.84 8.04 -0.74
C LEU A 556 -7.94 8.99 -1.94
N ARG A 557 -7.66 8.54 -3.17
CA ARG A 557 -7.83 9.33 -4.39
C ARG A 557 -9.28 9.69 -4.67
N LYS A 558 -10.23 8.76 -4.48
CA LYS A 558 -11.68 9.04 -4.56
C LYS A 558 -12.17 10.04 -3.52
N CYS A 559 -11.35 10.34 -2.51
CA CYS A 559 -11.67 11.29 -1.44
C CYS A 559 -10.88 12.61 -1.54
N ILE A 560 -10.09 12.83 -2.60
CA ILE A 560 -9.37 14.10 -2.81
C ILE A 560 -10.41 15.21 -3.04
N GLY A 561 -10.40 16.22 -2.15
CA GLY A 561 -11.41 17.29 -2.13
C GLY A 561 -12.41 17.19 -0.97
N MET A 562 -12.42 16.07 -0.23
CA MET A 562 -13.20 15.90 1.00
C MET A 562 -12.28 15.96 2.23
N GLU A 563 -12.77 16.46 3.37
CA GLU A 563 -12.04 16.39 4.63
C GLU A 563 -11.91 14.93 5.10
N LEU A 564 -10.69 14.56 5.51
CA LEU A 564 -10.35 13.21 5.96
C LEU A 564 -11.20 12.72 7.16
N SER A 565 -11.79 13.63 7.93
CA SER A 565 -12.69 13.36 9.06
C SER A 565 -14.11 12.92 8.66
N LYS A 566 -14.50 13.04 7.39
CA LYS A 566 -15.86 12.76 6.90
C LYS A 566 -16.01 11.41 6.17
N ILE A 567 -14.94 10.62 6.11
CA ILE A 567 -14.86 9.40 5.30
C ILE A 567 -15.00 8.16 6.18
N THR A 568 -16.10 7.42 6.00
CA THR A 568 -16.30 6.11 6.63
C THR A 568 -15.29 5.10 6.07
N MET A 569 -14.39 4.59 6.91
CA MET A 569 -13.40 3.58 6.50
C MET A 569 -14.06 2.37 5.81
N PRO A 570 -13.67 2.01 4.57
CA PRO A 570 -14.24 0.88 3.85
C PRO A 570 -14.12 -0.45 4.61
N VAL A 571 -15.13 -1.32 4.46
CA VAL A 571 -15.21 -2.64 5.13
C VAL A 571 -13.98 -3.51 4.85
N ILE A 572 -13.31 -3.35 3.71
CA ILE A 572 -12.09 -4.11 3.38
C ILE A 572 -10.91 -3.89 4.36
N PHE A 573 -10.91 -2.80 5.14
CA PHE A 573 -9.91 -2.57 6.21
C PHE A 573 -10.33 -3.13 7.55
N ASN A 574 -11.60 -3.54 7.68
CA ASN A 574 -12.08 -4.16 8.89
C ASN A 574 -11.55 -5.61 9.05
N GLU A 575 -11.89 -6.18 10.19
CA GLU A 575 -11.98 -7.61 10.46
C GLU A 575 -13.41 -7.89 10.96
N PRO A 576 -13.92 -9.13 10.85
CA PRO A 576 -15.30 -9.46 11.22
C PRO A 576 -15.52 -9.60 12.74
N LEU A 577 -15.16 -8.55 13.49
CA LEU A 577 -15.40 -8.41 14.94
C LEU A 577 -15.74 -6.97 15.30
N SER A 578 -16.62 -6.80 16.29
CA SER A 578 -16.81 -5.53 17.01
C SER A 578 -15.60 -5.23 17.91
N PHE A 579 -15.35 -3.95 18.20
CA PHE A 579 -14.32 -3.59 19.20
C PHE A 579 -14.64 -4.15 20.60
N LEU A 580 -15.91 -4.40 20.93
CA LEU A 580 -16.30 -5.07 22.18
C LEU A 580 -15.77 -6.52 22.24
N GLN A 581 -15.80 -7.24 21.11
CA GLN A 581 -15.19 -8.57 20.98
C GLN A 581 -13.67 -8.49 21.04
N ARG A 582 -13.04 -7.50 20.38
CA ARG A 582 -11.58 -7.26 20.45
C ARG A 582 -11.10 -7.02 21.89
N LEU A 583 -11.88 -6.33 22.73
CA LEU A 583 -11.58 -6.16 24.16
C LEU A 583 -11.75 -7.45 24.97
N THR A 584 -12.68 -8.32 24.58
CA THR A 584 -12.89 -9.62 25.23
C THR A 584 -11.68 -10.56 25.07
N GLU A 585 -10.84 -10.36 24.05
CA GLU A 585 -9.58 -11.10 23.88
C GLU A 585 -8.61 -10.95 25.07
N TYR A 586 -8.79 -9.93 25.93
CA TYR A 586 -8.05 -9.83 27.21
C TYR A 586 -8.23 -11.06 28.11
N MET A 587 -9.34 -11.79 27.96
CA MET A 587 -9.67 -12.98 28.76
C MET A 587 -9.18 -14.31 28.16
N GLU A 588 -8.42 -14.30 27.04
CA GLU A 588 -7.89 -15.52 26.42
C GLU A 588 -7.02 -16.35 27.40
N HIS A 589 -6.30 -15.69 28.31
CA HIS A 589 -5.35 -16.31 29.23
C HIS A 589 -5.81 -16.26 30.71
N THR A 590 -7.13 -16.31 30.95
CA THR A 590 -7.76 -16.23 32.30
C THR A 590 -7.22 -17.24 33.32
N TYR A 591 -6.63 -18.36 32.88
CA TYR A 591 -5.93 -19.30 33.77
C TYR A 591 -4.81 -18.64 34.60
N LEU A 592 -4.21 -17.53 34.14
CA LEU A 592 -3.23 -16.75 34.91
C LEU A 592 -3.86 -16.03 36.10
N VAL A 593 -5.12 -15.60 35.97
CA VAL A 593 -5.90 -15.00 37.07
C VAL A 593 -6.23 -16.05 38.11
N HIS A 594 -6.75 -17.21 37.69
CA HIS A 594 -6.99 -18.34 38.60
C HIS A 594 -5.69 -18.85 39.26
N LYS A 595 -4.55 -18.83 38.55
CA LYS A 595 -3.23 -19.12 39.13
C LYS A 595 -2.88 -18.10 40.22
N ALA A 596 -2.99 -16.80 39.95
CA ALA A 596 -2.77 -15.76 40.95
C ALA A 596 -3.65 -15.97 42.19
N ASN A 597 -4.92 -16.31 42.00
CA ASN A 597 -5.87 -16.50 43.08
C ASN A 597 -5.55 -17.70 44.00
N ASN A 598 -4.84 -18.70 43.49
CA ASN A 598 -4.41 -19.88 44.23
C ASN A 598 -3.06 -19.72 44.94
N VAL A 599 -2.34 -18.62 44.71
CA VAL A 599 -1.00 -18.39 45.27
C VAL A 599 -1.05 -17.50 46.53
N ALA A 600 -0.30 -17.91 47.55
CA ALA A 600 -0.27 -17.26 48.86
C ALA A 600 0.68 -16.05 48.95
N ASP A 601 1.81 -16.06 48.22
CA ASP A 601 2.73 -14.92 48.17
C ASP A 601 2.21 -13.80 47.25
N SER A 602 2.22 -12.57 47.74
CA SER A 602 1.79 -11.39 46.99
C SER A 602 2.72 -11.05 45.81
N ILE A 603 4.01 -11.37 45.91
CA ILE A 603 4.97 -11.18 44.82
C ILE A 603 4.70 -12.17 43.68
N GLU A 604 4.51 -13.46 43.97
CA GLU A 604 4.11 -14.44 42.96
C GLU A 604 2.71 -14.14 42.37
N ARG A 605 1.76 -13.60 43.16
CA ARG A 605 0.50 -13.05 42.61
C ARG A 605 0.77 -11.93 41.62
N MET A 606 1.59 -10.94 41.99
CA MET A 606 1.96 -9.83 41.11
C MET A 606 2.66 -10.32 39.83
N GLN A 607 3.48 -11.39 39.89
CA GLN A 607 4.04 -12.02 38.69
C GLN A 607 2.95 -12.60 37.78
N CYS A 608 1.95 -13.27 38.34
CA CYS A 608 0.83 -13.83 37.57
C CYS A 608 -0.05 -12.72 36.96
N VAL A 609 -0.31 -11.63 37.70
CA VAL A 609 -1.07 -10.47 37.19
C VAL A 609 -0.27 -9.73 36.11
N ALA A 610 1.06 -9.59 36.25
CA ALA A 610 1.91 -9.02 35.22
C ALA A 610 1.94 -9.87 33.94
N ALA A 611 1.99 -11.20 34.09
CA ALA A 611 1.86 -12.12 32.97
C ALA A 611 0.49 -12.01 32.29
N PHE A 612 -0.59 -11.90 33.07
CA PHE A 612 -1.94 -11.69 32.55
C PHE A 612 -2.03 -10.39 31.73
N ALA A 613 -1.57 -9.26 32.28
CA ALA A 613 -1.57 -7.96 31.61
C ALA A 613 -0.78 -7.96 30.28
N VAL A 614 0.36 -8.66 30.21
CA VAL A 614 1.11 -8.85 28.95
C VAL A 614 0.37 -9.77 27.98
N SER A 615 -0.20 -10.87 28.48
CA SER A 615 -0.92 -11.85 27.64
C SER A 615 -2.21 -11.30 27.03
N ALA A 616 -2.90 -10.39 27.72
CA ALA A 616 -4.13 -9.75 27.27
C ALA A 616 -3.97 -8.97 25.95
N VAL A 617 -2.77 -8.46 25.69
CA VAL A 617 -2.44 -7.72 24.46
C VAL A 617 -1.63 -8.54 23.45
N ALA A 618 -1.42 -9.84 23.70
CA ALA A 618 -0.62 -10.72 22.84
C ALA A 618 -1.32 -11.06 21.50
N SER A 619 -2.65 -11.21 21.52
CA SER A 619 -3.42 -11.63 20.32
C SER A 619 -3.35 -10.62 19.16
N GLN A 620 -2.92 -9.38 19.43
CA GLN A 620 -2.85 -8.27 18.47
C GLN A 620 -1.76 -8.45 17.40
N TRP A 621 -0.83 -9.40 17.58
CA TRP A 621 0.24 -9.67 16.63
C TRP A 621 -0.32 -10.01 15.22
N ASP A 622 0.24 -9.49 14.13
CA ASP A 622 -0.27 -9.63 12.74
C ASP A 622 -1.76 -9.27 12.50
N ARG A 623 -2.51 -8.75 13.50
CA ARG A 623 -3.95 -8.41 13.42
C ARG A 623 -4.19 -7.01 12.87
N THR A 624 -3.75 -6.77 11.64
CA THR A 624 -3.80 -5.45 10.97
C THR A 624 -5.20 -5.01 10.52
N GLY A 625 -6.25 -5.81 10.75
CA GLY A 625 -7.64 -5.40 10.53
C GLY A 625 -8.15 -4.50 11.66
N LYS A 626 -8.91 -3.47 11.32
CA LYS A 626 -9.62 -2.62 12.28
C LYS A 626 -10.90 -3.35 12.74
N PRO A 627 -11.16 -3.57 14.03
CA PRO A 627 -12.49 -4.01 14.45
C PRO A 627 -13.56 -2.97 14.08
N PHE A 628 -14.80 -3.38 13.92
CA PHE A 628 -15.91 -2.47 13.68
C PHE A 628 -16.08 -1.53 14.88
N ASN A 629 -16.27 -0.23 14.59
CA ASN A 629 -16.65 0.75 15.61
C ASN A 629 -18.03 0.33 16.17
N PRO A 630 -18.18 0.06 17.48
CA PRO A 630 -19.47 -0.34 18.04
C PRO A 630 -20.47 0.81 17.95
N LEU A 631 -21.74 0.48 17.73
CA LEU A 631 -22.84 1.44 17.81
C LEU A 631 -23.09 1.83 19.28
N LEU A 632 -23.59 3.03 19.55
CA LEU A 632 -23.96 3.46 20.89
C LEU A 632 -25.06 2.54 21.46
N GLY A 633 -24.80 1.92 22.62
CA GLY A 633 -25.68 0.91 23.21
C GLY A 633 -25.59 -0.48 22.57
N GLU A 634 -24.64 -0.72 21.66
CA GLU A 634 -24.23 -2.08 21.29
C GLU A 634 -23.65 -2.78 22.53
N THR A 635 -23.97 -4.05 22.69
CA THR A 635 -23.49 -4.89 23.79
C THR A 635 -22.74 -6.09 23.24
N TYR A 636 -21.96 -6.75 24.09
CA TYR A 636 -21.45 -8.08 23.79
C TYR A 636 -21.26 -8.88 25.08
N GLU A 637 -21.81 -10.09 25.11
CA GLU A 637 -21.60 -11.06 26.20
C GLU A 637 -20.80 -12.29 25.77
N LEU A 638 -20.03 -12.87 26.70
CA LEU A 638 -19.32 -14.14 26.52
C LEU A 638 -19.37 -14.96 27.81
N VAL A 639 -19.71 -16.24 27.69
CA VAL A 639 -19.68 -17.23 28.78
C VAL A 639 -18.76 -18.35 28.35
N ARG A 640 -17.73 -18.66 29.18
CA ARG A 640 -16.73 -19.70 28.89
C ARG A 640 -16.60 -20.64 30.10
N GLU A 641 -17.47 -21.64 30.14
CA GLU A 641 -17.48 -22.69 31.18
C GLU A 641 -16.13 -23.41 31.29
N ASP A 642 -15.46 -23.66 30.16
CA ASP A 642 -14.14 -24.28 30.06
C ASP A 642 -12.99 -23.40 30.59
N LEU A 643 -13.17 -22.07 30.61
CA LEU A 643 -12.20 -21.10 31.13
C LEU A 643 -12.62 -20.44 32.46
N GLY A 644 -13.75 -20.85 33.03
CA GLY A 644 -14.17 -20.43 34.37
C GLY A 644 -14.76 -19.02 34.51
N PHE A 645 -15.13 -18.32 33.43
CA PHE A 645 -15.60 -16.92 33.51
C PHE A 645 -16.80 -16.56 32.61
N ARG A 646 -17.47 -15.47 32.98
CA ARG A 646 -18.42 -14.71 32.14
C ARG A 646 -17.96 -13.26 31.97
N LEU A 647 -18.31 -12.62 30.85
CA LEU A 647 -18.02 -11.22 30.53
C LEU A 647 -19.26 -10.58 29.90
N ILE A 648 -19.51 -9.31 30.25
CA ILE A 648 -20.46 -8.40 29.58
C ILE A 648 -19.74 -7.10 29.22
N SER A 649 -20.12 -6.50 28.09
CA SER A 649 -19.58 -5.22 27.63
C SER A 649 -20.66 -4.38 26.92
N GLU A 650 -20.52 -3.05 26.98
CA GLU A 650 -21.44 -2.07 26.38
C GLU A 650 -20.65 -0.89 25.80
N GLN A 651 -21.06 -0.42 24.62
CA GLN A 651 -20.59 0.86 24.08
C GLN A 651 -21.32 2.01 24.78
N VAL A 652 -20.73 2.49 25.87
CA VAL A 652 -21.33 3.48 26.78
C VAL A 652 -21.28 4.92 26.25
N SER A 653 -20.32 5.25 25.38
CA SER A 653 -20.29 6.52 24.64
C SER A 653 -19.77 6.34 23.22
N HIS A 654 -20.15 7.23 22.31
CA HIS A 654 -19.68 7.26 20.92
C HIS A 654 -18.81 8.50 20.62
N HIS A 655 -18.97 9.59 21.37
CA HIS A 655 -18.14 10.80 21.27
C HIS A 655 -17.74 11.27 22.68
N PRO A 656 -16.50 11.01 23.14
CA PRO A 656 -15.54 10.08 22.55
C PRO A 656 -16.04 8.62 22.58
N PRO A 657 -15.53 7.72 21.72
CA PRO A 657 -15.91 6.31 21.74
C PRO A 657 -15.36 5.62 22.98
N VAL A 658 -16.24 5.29 23.93
CA VAL A 658 -15.91 4.59 25.18
C VAL A 658 -16.64 3.25 25.21
N SER A 659 -15.88 2.17 25.37
CA SER A 659 -16.39 0.81 25.57
C SER A 659 -16.11 0.38 27.01
N ALA A 660 -17.14 -0.01 27.75
CA ALA A 660 -17.02 -0.56 29.10
C ALA A 660 -17.13 -2.10 29.06
N PHE A 661 -16.37 -2.78 29.93
CA PHE A 661 -16.43 -4.24 30.09
C PHE A 661 -16.33 -4.63 31.57
N HIS A 662 -16.96 -5.76 31.90
CA HIS A 662 -16.95 -6.36 33.23
C HIS A 662 -17.00 -7.89 33.10
N ALA A 663 -16.10 -8.58 33.79
CA ALA A 663 -15.97 -10.03 33.77
C ALA A 663 -15.81 -10.58 35.19
N GLU A 664 -16.32 -11.79 35.40
CA GLU A 664 -16.42 -12.44 36.71
C GLU A 664 -16.10 -13.92 36.57
N GLY A 665 -15.31 -14.47 37.50
CA GLY A 665 -15.12 -15.91 37.62
C GLY A 665 -16.36 -16.59 38.21
N PHE A 666 -16.76 -17.77 37.70
CA PHE A 666 -17.97 -18.47 38.17
C PHE A 666 -17.94 -18.87 39.65
N HIS A 667 -16.74 -19.02 40.21
CA HIS A 667 -16.55 -19.31 41.63
C HIS A 667 -16.54 -18.04 42.51
N ASN A 668 -16.92 -16.90 41.94
CA ASN A 668 -16.85 -15.57 42.55
C ASN A 668 -15.45 -15.30 43.13
N ASP A 669 -14.43 -15.71 42.37
CA ASP A 669 -13.04 -15.79 42.82
C ASP A 669 -12.24 -14.56 42.36
N PHE A 670 -12.58 -13.99 41.20
CA PHE A 670 -12.07 -12.72 40.70
C PHE A 670 -13.15 -11.88 40.01
N ALA A 671 -12.92 -10.56 39.92
CA ALA A 671 -13.63 -9.65 39.02
C ALA A 671 -12.62 -8.85 38.18
N PHE A 672 -12.88 -8.64 36.89
CA PHE A 672 -12.01 -7.94 35.96
C PHE A 672 -12.80 -6.96 35.10
N HIS A 673 -12.52 -5.68 35.21
CA HIS A 673 -13.36 -4.64 34.60
C HIS A 673 -12.58 -3.39 34.21
N GLY A 674 -13.20 -2.57 33.37
CA GLY A 674 -12.61 -1.30 32.95
C GLY A 674 -13.41 -0.65 31.82
N SER A 675 -12.89 0.49 31.35
CA SER A 675 -13.42 1.20 30.19
C SER A 675 -12.30 1.71 29.32
N ILE A 676 -12.35 1.44 28.01
CA ILE A 676 -11.31 1.83 27.05
C ILE A 676 -11.85 2.84 26.04
N TYR A 677 -11.11 3.93 25.88
CA TYR A 677 -11.21 4.90 24.80
C TYR A 677 -9.92 4.87 23.97
N PRO A 678 -9.94 4.28 22.75
CA PRO A 678 -8.77 4.29 21.88
C PRO A 678 -8.60 5.66 21.22
N LYS A 679 -7.80 6.58 21.80
CA LYS A 679 -7.48 7.86 21.15
C LYS A 679 -6.51 7.60 20.00
N LEU A 680 -6.99 7.81 18.78
CA LEU A 680 -6.20 7.66 17.56
C LEU A 680 -5.37 8.92 17.27
N LYS A 681 -4.15 8.75 16.77
CA LYS A 681 -3.25 9.81 16.27
C LYS A 681 -2.58 9.34 14.98
N PHE A 682 -2.56 10.17 13.95
CA PHE A 682 -1.94 9.86 12.67
C PHE A 682 -0.58 10.56 12.53
N TRP A 683 0.46 9.78 12.23
CA TRP A 683 1.86 10.22 12.15
C TRP A 683 2.44 10.05 10.74
N GLY A 684 1.66 10.42 9.71
CA GLY A 684 2.09 10.45 8.31
C GLY A 684 2.19 9.07 7.63
N LYS A 685 2.92 8.11 8.21
CA LYS A 685 3.00 6.71 7.72
C LYS A 685 2.43 5.69 8.69
N SER A 686 2.14 6.08 9.93
CA SER A 686 1.67 5.19 10.99
C SER A 686 0.45 5.78 11.69
N VAL A 687 -0.38 4.92 12.30
CA VAL A 687 -1.48 5.30 13.19
C VAL A 687 -1.20 4.74 14.57
N GLU A 688 -1.08 5.63 15.56
CA GLU A 688 -1.06 5.26 16.97
C GLU A 688 -2.51 5.18 17.49
N ALA A 689 -2.77 4.15 18.29
CA ALA A 689 -3.96 3.99 19.10
C ALA A 689 -3.53 3.93 20.58
N GLU A 690 -3.82 5.00 21.31
CA GLU A 690 -3.55 5.15 22.74
C GLU A 690 -4.79 4.67 23.53
N PRO A 691 -4.77 3.49 24.19
CA PRO A 691 -5.93 2.95 24.89
C PRO A 691 -6.11 3.65 26.25
N LYS A 692 -6.82 4.78 26.24
CA LYS A 692 -7.12 5.53 27.46
C LYS A 692 -8.15 4.78 28.31
N GLY A 693 -7.75 4.39 29.51
CA GLY A 693 -8.60 3.67 30.43
C GLY A 693 -7.80 3.05 31.55
N ILE A 694 -8.41 2.96 32.74
CA ILE A 694 -7.86 2.16 33.84
C ILE A 694 -8.53 0.79 33.76
N ILE A 695 -7.70 -0.25 33.73
CA ILE A 695 -8.11 -1.63 33.88
C ILE A 695 -7.93 -2.03 35.33
N THR A 696 -8.91 -2.74 35.89
CA THR A 696 -8.93 -3.19 37.28
C THR A 696 -9.13 -4.70 37.32
N LEU A 697 -8.31 -5.39 38.11
CA LEU A 697 -8.46 -6.80 38.46
C LEU A 697 -8.57 -6.92 39.99
N GLU A 698 -9.65 -7.53 40.47
CA GLU A 698 -9.88 -7.82 41.88
C GLU A 698 -9.74 -9.32 42.14
N LEU A 699 -8.85 -9.70 43.05
CA LEU A 699 -8.72 -11.06 43.56
C LEU A 699 -9.49 -11.17 44.88
N LEU A 700 -10.76 -11.54 44.78
CA LEU A 700 -11.75 -11.42 45.85
C LEU A 700 -11.38 -12.22 47.10
N LYS A 701 -10.83 -13.43 46.91
CA LYS A 701 -10.30 -14.30 47.98
C LYS A 701 -9.21 -13.64 48.82
N HIS A 702 -8.41 -12.75 48.22
CA HIS A 702 -7.33 -12.03 48.89
C HIS A 702 -7.74 -10.63 49.33
N ASN A 703 -8.90 -10.13 48.89
CA ASN A 703 -9.32 -8.73 49.03
C ASN A 703 -8.26 -7.76 48.48
N GLU A 704 -7.76 -8.06 47.26
CA GLU A 704 -6.68 -7.32 46.59
C GLU A 704 -7.16 -6.80 45.24
N ALA A 705 -6.95 -5.50 44.99
CA ALA A 705 -7.23 -4.85 43.71
C ALA A 705 -5.92 -4.43 43.04
N TYR A 706 -5.81 -4.69 41.75
CA TYR A 706 -4.69 -4.36 40.88
C TYR A 706 -5.18 -3.44 39.77
N THR A 707 -4.50 -2.31 39.53
CA THR A 707 -4.85 -1.40 38.43
C THR A 707 -3.67 -1.10 37.53
N TRP A 708 -3.92 -0.98 36.22
CA TRP A 708 -2.95 -0.54 35.21
C TRP A 708 -3.62 0.13 34.01
N THR A 709 -2.81 0.63 33.08
CA THR A 709 -3.20 1.12 31.75
C THR A 709 -2.48 0.30 30.68
N ASN A 710 -3.13 0.01 29.55
CA ASN A 710 -2.51 -0.76 28.47
C ASN A 710 -1.47 0.05 27.67
N PRO A 711 -0.50 -0.60 27.00
CA PRO A 711 0.50 0.08 26.17
C PRO A 711 -0.13 0.70 24.91
N THR A 712 0.54 1.68 24.32
CA THR A 712 0.14 2.25 23.02
C THR A 712 0.37 1.22 21.93
N CYS A 713 -0.63 1.02 21.06
CA CYS A 713 -0.51 0.22 19.86
C CYS A 713 -0.22 1.14 18.67
N CYS A 714 0.70 0.77 17.79
CA CYS A 714 0.99 1.52 16.56
C CYS A 714 0.90 0.60 15.35
N VAL A 715 0.17 1.03 14.32
CA VAL A 715 0.08 0.36 13.02
C VAL A 715 0.96 1.14 12.05
N HIS A 716 1.99 0.50 11.53
CA HIS A 716 2.96 1.11 10.62
C HIS A 716 2.61 0.85 9.15
N ASN A 717 3.17 1.67 8.25
CA ASN A 717 3.03 1.58 6.80
C ASN A 717 1.58 1.70 6.27
N ILE A 718 0.74 2.53 6.89
CA ILE A 718 -0.70 2.63 6.57
C ILE A 718 -1.04 3.30 5.23
N ILE A 719 -0.06 3.85 4.50
CA ILE A 719 -0.26 4.42 3.16
C ILE A 719 0.35 3.51 2.07
N VAL A 720 1.61 3.09 2.26
CA VAL A 720 2.37 2.22 1.34
C VAL A 720 3.29 1.33 2.15
N GLY A 721 3.36 0.05 1.79
CA GLY A 721 4.22 -0.97 2.41
C GLY A 721 3.40 -2.11 3.03
N LYS A 722 4.09 -3.09 3.61
CA LYS A 722 3.44 -4.14 4.42
C LYS A 722 3.02 -3.52 5.75
N LEU A 723 1.72 -3.57 6.07
CA LEU A 723 1.20 -3.23 7.40
C LEU A 723 1.82 -4.15 8.45
N TRP A 724 2.29 -3.57 9.56
CA TRP A 724 2.73 -4.32 10.74
C TRP A 724 2.36 -3.56 12.02
N ILE A 725 2.30 -4.28 13.14
CA ILE A 725 1.84 -3.76 14.43
C ILE A 725 2.99 -3.76 15.43
N GLU A 726 3.05 -2.69 16.20
CA GLU A 726 3.93 -2.54 17.35
C GLU A 726 3.11 -2.22 18.62
N GLN A 727 3.66 -2.56 19.78
CA GLN A 727 3.20 -2.02 21.06
C GLN A 727 4.39 -1.50 21.87
N TYR A 728 4.26 -0.30 22.41
CA TYR A 728 5.27 0.34 23.26
C TYR A 728 4.65 1.20 24.35
N GLY A 729 5.47 1.57 25.33
CA GLY A 729 5.10 2.40 26.46
C GLY A 729 5.36 1.71 27.79
N ASN A 730 5.06 2.41 28.88
CA ASN A 730 5.26 1.91 30.23
C ASN A 730 3.90 1.52 30.84
N VAL A 731 3.79 0.27 31.29
CA VAL A 731 2.65 -0.25 32.03
C VAL A 731 3.07 -0.36 33.50
N GLU A 732 2.37 0.35 34.39
CA GLU A 732 2.55 0.24 35.84
C GLU A 732 1.32 -0.44 36.45
N ILE A 733 1.53 -1.62 37.04
CA ILE A 733 0.51 -2.37 37.78
C ILE A 733 0.73 -2.11 39.26
N THR A 734 -0.27 -1.56 39.94
CA THR A 734 -0.22 -1.30 41.40
C THR A 734 -1.18 -2.21 42.15
N ASN A 735 -0.71 -2.93 43.18
CA ASN A 735 -1.56 -3.62 44.15
C ASN A 735 -1.93 -2.64 45.26
N HIS A 736 -3.20 -2.28 45.36
CA HIS A 736 -3.68 -1.24 46.29
C HIS A 736 -3.66 -1.65 47.76
N LYS A 737 -3.59 -2.95 48.07
CA LYS A 737 -3.55 -3.46 49.45
C LYS A 737 -2.13 -3.55 49.98
N THR A 738 -1.22 -4.16 49.22
CA THR A 738 0.18 -4.37 49.65
C THR A 738 1.07 -3.14 49.38
N GLY A 739 0.71 -2.33 48.38
CA GLY A 739 1.53 -1.22 47.88
C GLY A 739 2.68 -1.66 46.98
N GLU A 740 2.74 -2.94 46.60
CA GLU A 740 3.68 -3.45 45.59
C GLU A 740 3.35 -2.90 44.21
N LYS A 741 4.38 -2.75 43.37
CA LYS A 741 4.23 -2.29 41.99
C LYS A 741 5.02 -3.16 41.03
N CYS A 742 4.44 -3.46 39.88
CA CYS A 742 5.16 -3.99 38.73
C CYS A 742 5.29 -2.90 37.67
N VAL A 743 6.51 -2.65 37.20
CA VAL A 743 6.79 -1.69 36.13
C VAL A 743 7.28 -2.48 34.91
N LEU A 744 6.55 -2.42 33.81
CA LEU A 744 6.85 -3.09 32.54
C LEU A 744 7.05 -2.03 31.44
N GLY A 745 8.21 -2.02 30.79
CA GLY A 745 8.48 -1.22 29.61
C GLY A 745 8.37 -2.07 28.34
N PHE A 746 7.33 -1.84 27.55
CA PHE A 746 7.19 -2.35 26.19
C PHE A 746 8.10 -1.50 25.30
N LYS A 747 9.12 -2.13 24.69
CA LYS A 747 10.15 -1.42 23.96
C LYS A 747 9.71 -1.09 22.54
N PRO A 748 9.92 0.15 22.06
CA PRO A 748 9.86 0.42 20.64
C PRO A 748 11.06 -0.24 19.93
N CYS A 749 10.84 -0.62 18.68
CA CYS A 749 11.71 -1.29 17.73
C CYS A 749 13.10 -0.66 17.66
N GLY A 750 13.17 0.67 17.77
CA GLY A 750 14.39 1.45 17.69
C GLY A 750 14.99 1.42 16.28
N LEU A 751 16.12 2.12 16.10
CA LEU A 751 16.78 2.29 14.79
C LEU A 751 17.28 0.97 14.17
N PHE A 752 17.51 -0.07 14.98
CA PHE A 752 18.13 -1.34 14.56
C PHE A 752 17.24 -2.57 14.75
N GLY A 753 15.96 -2.41 15.10
CA GLY A 753 15.02 -3.53 15.27
C GLY A 753 15.24 -4.47 16.45
N LYS A 754 16.42 -4.43 17.10
CA LYS A 754 16.83 -5.37 18.16
C LYS A 754 15.92 -5.40 19.38
N GLU A 755 15.12 -4.36 19.60
CA GLU A 755 14.19 -4.26 20.72
C GLU A 755 12.74 -4.60 20.34
N LEU A 756 12.47 -4.97 19.08
CA LEU A 756 11.13 -5.25 18.58
C LEU A 756 10.39 -6.29 19.45
N HIS A 757 9.21 -5.88 19.92
CA HIS A 757 8.31 -6.61 20.83
C HIS A 757 8.85 -6.92 22.22
N LYS A 758 10.06 -6.50 22.60
CA LYS A 758 10.61 -6.79 23.93
C LYS A 758 9.76 -6.13 25.02
N VAL A 759 9.56 -6.88 26.08
CA VAL A 759 9.02 -6.38 27.35
C VAL A 759 10.10 -6.61 28.40
N GLU A 760 10.48 -5.55 29.11
CA GLU A 760 11.40 -5.62 30.25
C GLU A 760 10.81 -4.88 31.44
N GLY A 761 10.98 -5.40 32.65
CA GLY A 761 10.41 -4.79 33.84
C GLY A 761 10.95 -5.35 35.14
N TYR A 762 10.31 -4.96 36.23
CA TYR A 762 10.61 -5.44 37.58
C TYR A 762 9.40 -5.27 38.49
N ILE A 763 9.30 -6.15 39.48
CA ILE A 763 8.40 -5.99 40.61
C ILE A 763 9.20 -5.36 41.75
N GLN A 764 8.63 -4.34 42.37
CA GLN A 764 9.17 -3.65 43.54
C GLN A 764 8.19 -3.69 44.71
N ASP A 765 8.74 -3.78 45.92
CA ASP A 765 7.98 -3.66 47.15
C ASP A 765 7.57 -2.20 47.43
N LYS A 766 6.83 -2.00 48.53
CA LYS A 766 6.43 -0.67 49.01
C LYS A 766 7.61 0.26 49.34
N SER A 767 8.80 -0.30 49.57
CA SER A 767 10.06 0.43 49.81
C SER A 767 10.80 0.78 48.51
N LYS A 768 10.22 0.46 47.34
CA LYS A 768 10.83 0.58 46.00
C LYS A 768 12.06 -0.32 45.80
N LYS A 769 12.25 -1.35 46.63
CA LYS A 769 13.28 -2.37 46.42
C LYS A 769 12.82 -3.33 45.33
N LYS A 770 13.64 -3.51 44.28
CA LYS A 770 13.39 -4.53 43.25
C LYS A 770 13.48 -5.93 43.86
N ILE A 771 12.45 -6.74 43.64
CA ILE A 771 12.33 -8.11 44.17
C ILE A 771 12.62 -9.13 43.07
N CYS A 772 12.06 -8.96 41.87
CA CYS A 772 12.37 -9.77 40.69
C CYS A 772 12.35 -8.92 39.42
N ALA A 773 13.10 -9.35 38.41
CA ALA A 773 13.10 -8.77 37.07
C ALA A 773 12.22 -9.62 36.15
N LEU A 774 11.48 -8.94 35.27
CA LEU A 774 10.60 -9.57 34.27
C LEU A 774 11.13 -9.27 32.87
N TYR A 775 11.14 -10.25 31.99
CA TYR A 775 11.60 -10.05 30.61
C TYR A 775 10.98 -11.04 29.63
N GLY A 776 10.90 -10.65 28.36
CA GLY A 776 10.41 -11.51 27.28
C GLY A 776 9.98 -10.70 26.07
N LYS A 777 8.99 -11.21 25.33
CA LYS A 777 8.32 -10.50 24.25
C LYS A 777 6.81 -10.71 24.33
N TRP A 778 6.03 -9.66 24.12
CA TRP A 778 4.56 -9.74 24.15
C TRP A 778 3.98 -10.61 23.01
N THR A 779 4.77 -10.93 21.99
CA THR A 779 4.41 -11.86 20.89
C THR A 779 4.79 -13.33 21.16
N GLU A 780 5.52 -13.65 22.24
CA GLU A 780 6.06 -14.99 22.48
C GLU A 780 5.84 -15.50 23.91
N CYS A 781 6.38 -14.79 24.92
CA CYS A 781 6.47 -15.28 26.29
C CYS A 781 6.93 -14.20 27.29
N LEU A 782 6.74 -14.48 28.58
CA LEU A 782 7.24 -13.68 29.70
C LEU A 782 7.89 -14.60 30.75
N TYR A 783 9.09 -14.21 31.20
CA TYR A 783 9.89 -14.87 32.23
C TYR A 783 10.10 -13.94 33.44
N THR A 784 10.36 -14.54 34.60
CA THR A 784 10.87 -13.87 35.81
C THR A 784 12.23 -14.42 36.20
N VAL A 785 13.10 -13.58 36.77
CA VAL A 785 14.45 -13.95 37.23
C VAL A 785 14.91 -13.02 38.36
N ASP A 786 15.93 -13.42 39.12
CA ASP A 786 16.59 -12.55 40.10
C ASP A 786 17.13 -11.26 39.44
N PRO A 787 16.96 -10.07 40.08
CA PRO A 787 17.41 -8.79 39.50
C PRO A 787 18.92 -8.71 39.28
N GLY A 788 19.73 -9.35 40.13
CA GLY A 788 21.19 -9.40 39.99
C GLY A 788 21.63 -10.23 38.80
N SER A 789 20.99 -11.39 38.58
CA SER A 789 21.21 -12.20 37.37
C SER A 789 20.80 -11.46 36.09
N PHE A 790 19.69 -10.72 36.12
CA PHE A 790 19.25 -9.90 34.98
C PHE A 790 20.25 -8.76 34.67
N ASP A 791 20.68 -8.01 35.68
CA ASP A 791 21.64 -6.92 35.52
C ASP A 791 23.03 -7.44 35.08
N ALA A 792 23.44 -8.63 35.51
CA ALA A 792 24.67 -9.28 35.06
C ALA A 792 24.60 -9.68 33.58
N TYR A 793 23.50 -10.31 33.15
CA TYR A 793 23.24 -10.64 31.75
C TYR A 793 23.28 -9.38 30.87
N LYS A 794 22.57 -8.33 31.27
CA LYS A 794 22.47 -7.06 30.54
C LYS A 794 23.81 -6.31 30.42
N LYS A 795 24.73 -6.48 31.37
CA LYS A 795 26.11 -5.96 31.28
C LYS A 795 26.95 -6.75 30.28
N ASN A 796 26.81 -8.07 30.22
CA ASN A 796 27.52 -8.91 29.27
C ASN A 796 27.03 -8.70 27.83
N ASP A 797 25.72 -8.54 27.64
CA ASP A 797 25.12 -8.27 26.32
C ASP A 797 25.64 -6.94 25.72
N LYS A 798 25.74 -5.89 26.55
CA LYS A 798 26.37 -4.62 26.18
C LYS A 798 27.85 -4.78 25.79
N LYS A 799 28.66 -5.48 26.59
CA LYS A 799 30.07 -5.75 26.28
C LYS A 799 30.24 -6.53 24.98
N SER A 800 29.43 -7.58 24.75
CA SER A 800 29.47 -8.37 23.52
C SER A 800 29.12 -7.53 22.28
N THR A 801 28.23 -6.56 22.44
CA THR A 801 27.84 -5.62 21.38
C THR A 801 28.94 -4.60 21.07
N GLU A 802 29.69 -4.14 22.07
CA GLU A 802 30.86 -3.27 21.89
C GLU A 802 32.05 -4.03 21.27
N GLU A 803 32.32 -5.26 21.70
CA GLU A 803 33.38 -6.10 21.11
C GLU A 803 33.07 -6.50 19.66
N LYS A 804 31.80 -6.77 19.31
CA LYS A 804 31.39 -7.00 17.92
C LYS A 804 31.58 -5.76 17.04
N LYS A 805 31.32 -4.55 17.56
CA LYS A 805 31.58 -3.29 16.83
C LYS A 805 33.06 -3.12 16.47
N ASN A 806 33.99 -3.54 17.33
CA ASN A 806 35.43 -3.47 17.04
C ASN A 806 35.96 -4.54 16.08
N LYS A 807 35.12 -5.49 15.61
CA LYS A 807 35.49 -6.48 14.58
C LYS A 807 34.75 -6.33 13.25
N GLN A 808 33.84 -5.37 13.12
CA GLN A 808 33.15 -5.03 11.87
C GLN A 808 33.44 -3.59 11.41
N THR A 809 34.71 -3.29 11.16
CA THR A 809 35.11 -2.17 10.30
C THR A 809 35.08 -2.61 8.83
N GLY A 810 33.88 -2.75 8.28
CA GLY A 810 33.65 -3.17 6.89
C GLY A 810 32.17 -3.45 6.65
N SER A 811 31.61 -2.90 5.56
CA SER A 811 30.18 -2.85 5.21
C SER A 811 29.27 -2.16 6.25
N SER A 812 28.75 -1.00 5.88
CA SER A 812 27.62 -0.33 6.53
C SER A 812 26.45 -0.25 5.57
N GLU A 813 25.71 -1.35 5.44
CA GLU A 813 24.35 -1.33 4.88
C GLU A 813 23.39 -0.96 6.02
N GLU A 814 22.70 0.18 5.89
CA GLU A 814 21.56 0.57 6.73
C GLU A 814 20.26 0.26 5.95
N PRO A 815 19.15 -0.13 6.60
CA PRO A 815 17.98 -0.64 5.88
C PRO A 815 17.22 0.47 5.12
N ASP A 816 17.08 0.30 3.81
CA ASP A 816 16.05 0.95 2.99
C ASP A 816 14.68 0.39 3.40
N GLU A 817 13.71 1.28 3.68
CA GLU A 817 12.32 1.00 4.12
C GLU A 817 12.13 0.43 5.56
N LEU A 818 11.00 0.77 6.20
CA LEU A 818 10.54 0.16 7.46
C LEU A 818 9.94 -1.24 7.19
N LEU A 819 10.81 -2.12 6.71
CA LEU A 819 10.61 -3.57 6.76
C LEU A 819 10.58 -4.01 8.23
N MET A 820 9.79 -5.04 8.53
CA MET A 820 9.85 -5.67 9.85
C MET A 820 11.27 -6.26 10.05
N PRO A 821 12.02 -5.84 11.09
CA PRO A 821 13.32 -6.43 11.36
C PRO A 821 13.19 -7.86 11.92
N ASP A 822 14.13 -8.72 11.55
CA ASP A 822 14.19 -10.10 12.05
C ASP A 822 14.35 -10.13 13.57
N SER A 823 13.36 -10.71 14.26
CA SER A 823 13.27 -10.71 15.71
C SER A 823 13.73 -12.05 16.29
N GLU A 824 15.01 -12.18 16.64
CA GLU A 824 15.58 -13.38 17.29
C GLU A 824 14.77 -13.78 18.53
N SER A 825 14.47 -15.07 18.70
CA SER A 825 13.68 -15.59 19.82
C SER A 825 14.30 -15.27 21.18
N VAL A 826 13.47 -15.16 22.23
CA VAL A 826 13.93 -14.77 23.57
C VAL A 826 14.97 -15.76 24.11
N GLN A 827 16.21 -15.28 24.29
CA GLN A 827 17.26 -16.04 24.99
C GLN A 827 16.94 -16.12 26.48
N VAL A 828 16.88 -17.35 27.02
CA VAL A 828 16.50 -17.59 28.42
C VAL A 828 17.72 -17.45 29.32
N ILE A 829 17.68 -16.48 30.23
CA ILE A 829 18.71 -16.25 31.25
C ILE A 829 18.70 -17.44 32.24
N PRO A 830 19.85 -18.07 32.55
CA PRO A 830 19.91 -19.16 33.53
C PRO A 830 19.29 -18.77 34.89
N GLY A 831 18.47 -19.66 35.45
CA GLY A 831 17.71 -19.40 36.68
C GLY A 831 16.38 -18.66 36.47
N SER A 832 15.93 -18.46 35.23
CA SER A 832 14.61 -17.87 34.96
C SER A 832 13.47 -18.88 35.08
N HIS A 833 12.31 -18.40 35.55
CA HIS A 833 11.05 -19.16 35.58
C HIS A 833 10.08 -18.61 34.54
N LEU A 834 9.40 -19.50 33.81
CA LEU A 834 8.39 -19.13 32.81
C LEU A 834 7.08 -18.72 33.51
N LEU A 835 6.57 -17.53 33.19
CA LEU A 835 5.27 -17.07 33.70
C LEU A 835 4.14 -17.32 32.68
N TRP A 836 4.37 -16.95 31.42
CA TRP A 836 3.41 -17.09 30.33
C TRP A 836 4.12 -17.35 28.99
N ARG A 837 3.43 -18.05 28.10
CA ARG A 837 3.81 -18.28 26.70
C ARG A 837 2.55 -18.25 25.85
N ILE A 838 2.62 -17.60 24.69
CA ILE A 838 1.50 -17.51 23.76
C ILE A 838 1.09 -18.91 23.24
N SER A 839 -0.20 -19.15 23.08
CA SER A 839 -0.69 -20.33 22.37
C SER A 839 -0.33 -20.24 20.88
N PRO A 840 0.17 -21.32 20.24
CA PRO A 840 0.36 -21.35 18.79
C PRO A 840 -0.95 -21.06 18.06
N ARG A 841 -0.90 -20.23 17.03
CA ARG A 841 -2.06 -19.96 16.17
C ARG A 841 -2.46 -21.21 15.38
N PRO A 842 -3.76 -21.41 15.11
CA PRO A 842 -4.21 -22.52 14.29
C PRO A 842 -3.67 -22.37 12.85
N SER A 843 -3.47 -23.48 12.14
CA SER A 843 -2.81 -23.49 10.82
C SER A 843 -3.55 -22.70 9.74
N ASN A 844 -4.87 -22.52 9.89
CA ASN A 844 -5.72 -21.70 9.03
C ASN A 844 -5.77 -20.22 9.43
N SER A 845 -5.06 -19.78 10.48
CA SER A 845 -5.13 -18.41 11.02
C SER A 845 -4.86 -17.34 9.97
N THR A 846 -3.88 -17.54 9.07
CA THR A 846 -3.54 -16.61 8.00
C THR A 846 -4.63 -16.43 6.95
N GLN A 847 -5.52 -17.42 6.79
CA GLN A 847 -6.71 -17.35 5.93
C GLN A 847 -7.90 -16.72 6.68
N MET A 848 -7.81 -16.58 8.01
CA MET A 848 -8.89 -16.20 8.92
C MET A 848 -8.48 -14.95 9.72
N TYR A 849 -8.07 -13.89 9.01
CA TYR A 849 -7.71 -12.57 9.58
C TYR A 849 -6.60 -12.60 10.66
N ASN A 850 -5.75 -13.63 10.71
CA ASN A 850 -4.77 -13.88 11.77
C ASN A 850 -5.37 -14.09 13.17
N PHE A 851 -6.60 -14.61 13.25
CA PHE A 851 -7.30 -14.89 14.51
C PHE A 851 -6.67 -16.04 15.29
N THR A 852 -6.72 -15.98 16.63
CA THR A 852 -6.44 -17.14 17.49
C THR A 852 -7.67 -18.05 17.57
N SER A 853 -7.53 -19.27 18.10
CA SER A 853 -8.67 -20.15 18.33
C SER A 853 -9.70 -19.55 19.30
N PHE A 854 -9.27 -18.73 20.27
CA PHE A 854 -10.17 -17.96 21.12
C PHE A 854 -10.91 -16.90 20.30
N THR A 855 -10.18 -16.07 19.53
CA THR A 855 -10.76 -15.04 18.66
C THR A 855 -11.82 -15.60 17.70
N MET A 856 -11.57 -16.77 17.09
CA MET A 856 -12.52 -17.41 16.17
C MET A 856 -13.87 -17.70 16.82
N SER A 857 -13.92 -18.08 18.10
CA SER A 857 -15.16 -18.40 18.81
C SER A 857 -16.03 -17.18 19.16
N LEU A 858 -15.50 -15.95 19.14
CA LEU A 858 -16.17 -14.78 19.72
C LEU A 858 -17.50 -14.41 19.05
N ASN A 859 -17.56 -14.55 17.72
CA ASN A 859 -18.72 -14.19 16.89
C ASN A 859 -19.51 -15.42 16.39
N GLU A 860 -19.27 -16.58 17.02
CA GLU A 860 -20.10 -17.77 16.90
C GLU A 860 -21.51 -17.46 17.44
N LEU A 861 -22.54 -17.87 16.70
CA LEU A 861 -23.94 -17.64 17.02
C LEU A 861 -24.73 -18.93 16.77
N ASP A 862 -25.28 -19.48 17.85
CA ASP A 862 -26.12 -20.67 17.81
C ASP A 862 -27.60 -20.34 18.00
N LYS A 863 -28.47 -21.19 17.47
CA LYS A 863 -29.94 -21.02 17.57
C LYS A 863 -30.48 -20.93 19.00
N GLU A 864 -29.81 -21.58 19.95
CA GLU A 864 -30.16 -21.47 21.37
C GLU A 864 -29.82 -20.08 21.93
N MET A 865 -28.67 -19.52 21.52
CA MET A 865 -28.21 -18.19 21.94
C MET A 865 -29.11 -17.08 21.41
N GLU A 866 -29.61 -17.18 20.17
CA GLU A 866 -30.55 -16.20 19.58
C GLU A 866 -31.80 -15.95 20.44
N SER A 867 -32.19 -16.90 21.29
CA SER A 867 -33.34 -16.78 22.19
C SER A 867 -33.01 -16.14 23.56
N ILE A 868 -31.72 -16.02 23.89
CA ILE A 868 -31.21 -15.60 25.20
C ILE A 868 -30.54 -14.21 25.12
N ILE A 869 -29.67 -14.01 24.12
CA ILE A 869 -28.84 -12.80 24.00
C ILE A 869 -29.71 -11.55 23.75
N PRO A 870 -29.32 -10.37 24.26
CA PRO A 870 -30.05 -9.14 23.99
C PRO A 870 -29.98 -8.79 22.50
N LYS A 871 -31.01 -8.10 21.98
CA LYS A 871 -31.04 -7.60 20.58
C LYS A 871 -29.93 -6.60 20.21
N THR A 872 -29.13 -6.20 21.19
CA THR A 872 -27.96 -5.32 21.07
C THR A 872 -26.64 -6.09 21.03
N ASP A 873 -26.64 -7.43 21.21
CA ASP A 873 -25.43 -8.25 21.12
C ASP A 873 -24.83 -8.20 19.71
N CYS A 874 -23.54 -7.92 19.60
CA CYS A 874 -22.92 -7.67 18.30
C CYS A 874 -22.84 -8.91 17.38
N ARG A 875 -23.14 -10.13 17.86
CA ARG A 875 -23.35 -11.30 16.99
C ARG A 875 -24.54 -11.15 16.05
N LEU A 876 -25.53 -10.34 16.45
CA LEU A 876 -26.72 -10.01 15.66
C LEU A 876 -26.48 -8.82 14.72
N ARG A 877 -25.25 -8.27 14.67
CA ARG A 877 -24.92 -7.09 13.88
C ARG A 877 -24.67 -7.48 12.40
N PRO A 878 -25.53 -7.06 11.46
CA PRO A 878 -25.58 -7.64 10.12
C PRO A 878 -24.37 -7.32 9.23
N ASP A 879 -23.74 -6.15 9.39
CA ASP A 879 -22.51 -5.77 8.66
C ASP A 879 -21.31 -6.64 9.04
N VAL A 880 -21.12 -6.88 10.34
CA VAL A 880 -20.11 -7.82 10.86
C VAL A 880 -20.38 -9.23 10.37
N LYS A 881 -21.65 -9.67 10.36
CA LYS A 881 -22.03 -11.03 9.97
C LYS A 881 -21.91 -11.28 8.46
N ALA A 882 -22.26 -10.30 7.63
CA ALA A 882 -22.04 -10.36 6.18
C ALA A 882 -20.54 -10.46 5.87
N MET A 883 -19.70 -9.64 6.52
CA MET A 883 -18.25 -9.71 6.35
C MET A 883 -17.65 -11.04 6.81
N GLU A 884 -18.14 -11.62 7.91
CA GLU A 884 -17.75 -12.95 8.40
C GLU A 884 -18.07 -14.06 7.39
N ASN A 885 -19.17 -13.91 6.66
CA ASN A 885 -19.62 -14.83 5.62
C ASN A 885 -18.97 -14.56 4.24
N GLY A 886 -18.11 -13.55 4.13
CA GLY A 886 -17.41 -13.18 2.89
C GLY A 886 -18.20 -12.25 1.95
N ASP A 887 -19.39 -11.81 2.33
CA ASP A 887 -20.21 -10.87 1.55
C ASP A 887 -19.84 -9.43 1.91
N ILE A 888 -18.87 -8.88 1.16
CA ILE A 888 -18.30 -7.56 1.41
C ILE A 888 -19.23 -6.43 0.95
N ASP A 889 -20.04 -6.67 -0.08
CA ASP A 889 -20.96 -5.67 -0.62
C ASP A 889 -22.15 -5.47 0.32
N LEU A 890 -22.78 -6.57 0.78
CA LEU A 890 -23.83 -6.51 1.81
C LEU A 890 -23.29 -5.94 3.13
N ALA A 891 -22.06 -6.28 3.51
CA ALA A 891 -21.43 -5.71 4.70
C ALA A 891 -21.22 -4.20 4.58
N SER A 892 -20.89 -3.70 3.39
CA SER A 892 -20.73 -2.27 3.10
C SER A 892 -22.06 -1.53 3.15
N GLU A 893 -23.12 -2.09 2.54
CA GLU A 893 -24.47 -1.54 2.57
C GLU A 893 -25.04 -1.49 4.00
N GLU A 894 -24.98 -2.60 4.73
CA GLU A 894 -25.50 -2.69 6.10
C GLU A 894 -24.72 -1.78 7.06
N LYS A 895 -23.39 -1.64 6.89
CA LYS A 895 -22.58 -0.71 7.70
C LYS A 895 -23.05 0.72 7.50
N LYS A 896 -23.19 1.16 6.24
CA LYS A 896 -23.71 2.49 5.88
C LYS A 896 -25.10 2.70 6.49
N ARG A 897 -26.01 1.73 6.34
CA ARG A 897 -27.39 1.78 6.86
C ARG A 897 -27.44 1.90 8.39
N LEU A 898 -26.55 1.21 9.10
CA LEU A 898 -26.45 1.27 10.56
C LEU A 898 -25.86 2.61 11.05
N GLU A 899 -24.79 3.09 10.42
CA GLU A 899 -24.16 4.38 10.75
C GLU A 899 -25.08 5.57 10.44
N GLU A 900 -25.85 5.52 9.35
CA GLU A 900 -26.92 6.50 9.04
C GLU A 900 -28.05 6.47 10.08
N LYS A 901 -28.54 5.28 10.44
CA LYS A 901 -29.56 5.12 11.48
C LYS A 901 -29.10 5.66 12.84
N GLN A 902 -27.84 5.44 13.20
CA GLN A 902 -27.25 5.99 14.43
C GLN A 902 -27.20 7.52 14.40
N ARG A 903 -26.73 8.12 13.30
CA ARG A 903 -26.68 9.58 13.13
C ARG A 903 -28.07 10.21 13.20
N ALA A 904 -29.06 9.61 12.55
CA ALA A 904 -30.46 10.03 12.65
C ALA A 904 -30.99 9.95 14.09
N ALA A 905 -30.69 8.86 14.83
CA ALA A 905 -31.09 8.70 16.22
C ALA A 905 -30.42 9.73 17.16
N ARG A 906 -29.14 10.06 16.95
CA ARG A 906 -28.44 11.14 17.68
C ARG A 906 -29.08 12.50 17.40
N LYS A 907 -29.34 12.83 16.12
CA LYS A 907 -29.98 14.08 15.70
C LYS A 907 -31.40 14.23 16.26
N ASN A 908 -32.14 13.13 16.40
CA ASN A 908 -33.46 13.15 17.01
C ASN A 908 -33.39 13.38 18.54
N ARG A 909 -32.49 12.71 19.27
CA ARG A 909 -32.29 12.95 20.72
C ARG A 909 -31.88 14.39 21.03
N SER A 910 -30.97 14.95 20.23
CA SER A 910 -30.55 16.35 20.35
C SER A 910 -31.69 17.35 20.11
N LYS A 911 -32.72 16.98 19.34
CA LYS A 911 -33.93 17.80 19.15
C LYS A 911 -34.97 17.63 20.26
N SER A 912 -34.94 16.52 20.99
CA SER A 912 -35.90 16.22 22.07
C SER A 912 -35.35 16.51 23.47
N ASP A 913 -34.11 17.01 23.57
CA ASP A 913 -33.39 17.27 24.83
C ASP A 913 -33.31 16.01 25.74
N GLU A 914 -33.23 14.82 25.11
CA GLU A 914 -33.17 13.53 25.80
C GLU A 914 -31.73 13.01 25.88
N ASP A 915 -31.17 13.00 27.09
CA ASP A 915 -29.89 12.34 27.38
C ASP A 915 -29.94 10.83 27.10
N TRP A 916 -28.84 10.32 26.53
CA TRP A 916 -28.68 8.88 26.36
C TRP A 916 -28.45 8.19 27.71
N LYS A 917 -29.31 7.22 28.04
CA LYS A 917 -29.15 6.35 29.20
C LYS A 917 -28.54 5.03 28.76
N THR A 918 -27.32 4.76 29.23
CA THR A 918 -26.71 3.43 29.14
C THR A 918 -27.55 2.41 29.91
N ARG A 919 -27.59 1.18 29.42
CA ARG A 919 -28.55 0.19 29.92
C ARG A 919 -28.05 -0.57 31.13
N ASN A 920 -26.76 -0.93 31.11
CA ASN A 920 -26.16 -1.80 32.11
C ASN A 920 -25.14 -1.09 32.98
N SER A 921 -24.90 0.22 32.84
CA SER A 921 -23.85 0.94 33.60
C SER A 921 -24.36 2.13 34.42
N VAL A 922 -23.69 2.40 35.54
CA VAL A 922 -23.77 3.66 36.28
C VAL A 922 -22.51 4.48 36.01
N ALA A 923 -22.69 5.75 35.65
CA ALA A 923 -21.60 6.70 35.55
C ALA A 923 -21.21 7.19 36.96
N GLN A 924 -19.96 6.94 37.37
CA GLN A 924 -19.33 7.52 38.56
C GLN A 924 -18.19 8.45 38.10
N GLY A 925 -18.56 9.64 37.61
CA GLY A 925 -17.61 10.58 37.02
C GLY A 925 -17.02 10.04 35.71
N PRO A 926 -15.68 10.08 35.50
CA PRO A 926 -15.04 9.57 34.28
C PRO A 926 -14.96 8.03 34.20
N ARG A 927 -15.61 7.30 35.13
CA ARG A 927 -15.68 5.84 35.16
C ARG A 927 -17.10 5.38 34.88
N PHE A 928 -17.22 4.39 34.00
CA PHE A 928 -18.45 3.63 33.80
C PHE A 928 -18.29 2.27 34.49
N GLU A 929 -19.05 2.04 35.55
CA GLU A 929 -19.17 0.71 36.16
C GLU A 929 -20.41 0.04 35.58
N LEU A 930 -20.25 -1.11 34.94
CA LEU A 930 -21.38 -1.96 34.61
C LEU A 930 -21.95 -2.47 35.94
N LEU A 931 -23.24 -2.21 36.19
CA LEU A 931 -23.96 -2.80 37.29
C LEU A 931 -23.91 -4.32 37.12
N ALA A 932 -23.44 -5.01 38.15
CA ALA A 932 -23.54 -6.46 38.23
C ALA A 932 -25.00 -6.86 37.97
N LEU A 933 -25.24 -7.49 36.82
CA LEU A 933 -26.57 -7.92 36.43
C LEU A 933 -27.11 -8.86 37.51
N CYS A 934 -28.38 -8.69 37.87
CA CYS A 934 -29.10 -9.71 38.63
C CYS A 934 -28.85 -11.07 37.97
N PRO A 935 -28.67 -12.17 38.75
CA PRO A 935 -28.23 -13.44 38.20
C PRO A 935 -29.11 -13.86 37.03
N LEU A 936 -28.53 -13.83 35.83
CA LEU A 936 -29.07 -14.53 34.67
C LEU A 936 -29.32 -15.97 35.12
N SER A 937 -30.50 -16.49 34.77
CA SER A 937 -31.15 -17.63 35.40
C SER A 937 -30.20 -18.79 35.72
N PRO A 938 -30.29 -19.42 36.91
CA PRO A 938 -29.47 -20.58 37.20
C PRO A 938 -29.75 -21.71 36.20
N PRO A 939 -28.77 -22.58 35.91
CA PRO A 939 -29.00 -23.77 35.11
C PRO A 939 -30.07 -24.65 35.76
N PRO A 940 -30.82 -25.46 34.99
CA PRO A 940 -31.90 -26.29 35.51
C PRO A 940 -31.40 -27.24 36.60
N PRO A 941 -31.94 -27.20 37.83
CA PRO A 941 -31.41 -27.97 38.94
C PRO A 941 -31.92 -29.42 38.88
N TYR A 942 -31.16 -30.31 38.26
CA TYR A 942 -31.22 -31.73 38.58
C TYR A 942 -30.21 -32.05 39.69
N PHE A 943 -30.63 -31.81 40.94
CA PHE A 943 -30.45 -32.73 42.07
C PHE A 943 -31.05 -32.08 43.34
N GLU A 944 -32.10 -32.68 43.90
CA GLU A 944 -32.68 -32.26 45.17
C GLU A 944 -31.73 -32.56 46.33
N VAL A 945 -31.45 -31.55 47.17
CA VAL A 945 -31.21 -31.78 48.60
C VAL A 945 -31.98 -30.72 49.40
N LEU A 946 -32.89 -31.20 50.25
CA LEU A 946 -33.75 -30.39 51.12
C LEU A 946 -32.94 -29.60 52.16
N PHE A 947 -33.39 -28.39 52.52
CA PHE A 947 -33.82 -28.06 53.89
C PHE A 947 -34.55 -26.70 53.99
N LEU A 948 -35.42 -26.57 55.00
CA LEU A 948 -36.44 -25.52 55.16
C LEU A 948 -35.92 -24.16 55.70
N PRO A 949 -36.64 -23.03 55.48
CA PRO A 949 -36.22 -21.69 55.89
C PRO A 949 -36.68 -21.29 57.30
N ALA A 950 -35.82 -20.58 58.03
CA ALA A 950 -36.17 -19.92 59.30
C ALA A 950 -36.31 -18.40 59.13
N LYS A 951 -37.47 -17.86 59.52
CA LYS A 951 -37.79 -16.42 59.55
C LYS A 951 -37.00 -15.70 60.64
N LEU A 952 -36.70 -14.39 60.46
CA LEU A 952 -36.91 -13.39 61.53
C LEU A 952 -36.98 -11.94 61.01
N LYS A 953 -37.76 -11.10 61.73
CA LYS A 953 -38.09 -9.69 61.43
C LYS A 953 -37.41 -8.74 62.42
N LYS A 954 -37.11 -7.49 62.00
CA LYS A 954 -37.30 -6.17 62.69
C LYS A 954 -36.49 -5.11 61.91
N LYS A 955 -36.93 -3.92 61.46
CA LYS A 955 -37.96 -2.91 61.84
C LYS A 955 -37.50 -1.87 62.90
N LYS A 956 -36.99 -0.70 62.46
CA LYS A 956 -37.17 0.72 62.93
C LYS A 956 -36.01 1.56 62.35
N LYS A 957 -36.13 2.71 61.66
CA LYS A 957 -36.91 3.98 61.71
C LYS A 957 -36.23 5.16 62.45
N SER A 958 -35.89 6.18 61.65
CA SER A 958 -35.91 7.65 61.84
C SER A 958 -35.03 8.38 62.87
N LEU A 959 -34.32 9.42 62.39
CA LEU A 959 -34.47 10.87 62.73
C LEU A 959 -33.31 11.66 62.02
N THR A 960 -33.57 12.53 61.01
CA THR A 960 -33.66 14.03 61.07
C THR A 960 -32.37 14.77 61.45
N LEU A 961 -31.96 15.94 60.92
CA LEU A 961 -32.41 16.87 59.85
C LEU A 961 -31.23 17.85 59.57
N CYS A 962 -31.43 18.81 58.64
CA CYS A 962 -30.65 20.03 58.38
C CYS A 962 -29.41 19.86 57.47
N SER A 963 -29.23 20.43 56.27
CA SER A 963 -29.85 21.49 55.43
C SER A 963 -28.93 22.70 55.23
N TRP A 964 -28.93 23.23 53.99
CA TRP A 964 -28.43 24.56 53.54
C TRP A 964 -26.91 24.70 53.37
N LEU A 965 -26.35 25.49 52.43
CA LEU A 965 -26.70 26.12 51.12
C LEU A 965 -25.33 26.54 50.48
N LYS A 966 -25.11 26.91 49.21
CA LYS A 966 -25.87 27.17 47.95
C LYS A 966 -24.89 26.92 46.77
N LEU A 967 -25.20 27.04 45.47
CA LEU A 967 -26.40 27.48 44.73
C LEU A 967 -26.58 26.54 43.52
#